data_AF-A0A3N5VAE8-F1
#
_entry.id   AF-A0A3N5VAE8-F1
#
_cell.length_a   1.000
_cell.length_b   1.000
_cell.length_c   1.000
_cell.angle_alpha   90.00
_cell.angle_beta   90.00
_cell.angle_gamma   90.00
#
_symmetry.space_group_name_H-M   'P 1'
#
loop_
_entity.id
_entity.type
_entity.pdbx_description
1 polymer ?
#
loop_
_entity_poly.entity_id
_entity_poly.type
_entity_poly.pdbx_seq_one_letter_code
_entity_poly.pdbx_strand_id
1 'polypeptide(L)'
;RQRSTQLTAQDKANQDKAKAQQEKEAKRENKSWIPTSTPELSLSGNVSYNQIQDSTIAGIYGGVFSSVTDVDVQALNTSWIASYAGSASISNSYYDTSPDSKTTTTGKSTSPGKEAAPKNKPAISGAASASVTINAISQTTSAYVDKSNLSLLGDLTVLADTSLVIAGMATAGSISVSRNNSGFGVAGSGVVNMITSLTEAYVRDSIVDADGMISIRAYDNNLIVSGAGSLSVSVSTTDQKSGTGGAAKGTPKTQAAVSVSPAAAISIINSTARAHASDSTLIADNDIDINAVSNETVISLASGISGAGADSNKGSFALAGAGSASINVITAEVEAYIAESNPGAGRRVQISNRTVTVDAEDNSVIVSNAGALAISSAKGTQWGIGLALGAAVAVNISDKKVRAGISGADVEAGKDIIITAESNANTWALTMGGFGAGAKGTERYAFALSAGAAGSVNMMDSVVESYISEGSSIHTISGAVILSAQDNATIEADSLVVGIAVAVGKTSAVAASLGGSFSVNDLRKEVRSTISDSTVTSAQQVDIDASSNGTIWALTVGGVGSGGKAEQNFGGAISVAGAGSVNVIDSTVEAGIEGSTVTSGSGLDVSLAAVDSSTIAANAGILSIAVGLGSKALAASLGASVAINSVTGGIRAYAEDSTITSSGGLDMTAESKATIWAMTLAGVGAGGKG
;
A
#
# COMPACT_ATOMS: atom_id res chain seq x y z
N ARG A 1 43.53 6.50 94.03
CA ARG A 1 42.47 7.41 94.54
C ARG A 1 41.29 7.35 93.57
N GLN A 2 40.10 7.06 94.09
CA GLN A 2 38.83 7.14 93.37
C GLN A 2 38.63 8.54 92.76
N ARG A 3 37.92 8.61 91.64
CA ARG A 3 36.69 9.42 91.54
C ARG A 3 35.78 8.88 90.44
N SER A 4 34.65 8.36 90.90
CA SER A 4 33.43 8.14 90.17
C SER A 4 32.83 9.47 89.71
N THR A 5 32.45 9.55 88.45
CA THR A 5 31.31 10.37 88.00
C THR A 5 30.27 9.41 87.46
N GLN A 6 29.18 9.27 88.22
CA GLN A 6 27.98 8.56 87.82
C GLN A 6 27.44 9.20 86.54
N LEU A 7 27.21 8.38 85.49
CA LEU A 7 26.28 8.78 84.44
C LEU A 7 24.90 8.89 85.08
N THR A 8 24.30 10.07 84.97
CA THR A 8 22.91 10.32 85.32
C THR A 8 22.01 9.35 84.55
N ALA A 9 20.95 8.82 85.19
CA ALA A 9 20.00 7.89 84.56
C ALA A 9 19.38 8.46 83.26
N GLN A 10 19.40 9.79 83.12
CA GLN A 10 18.96 10.53 81.95
C GLN A 10 19.89 10.39 80.73
N ASP A 11 21.21 10.25 80.95
CA ASP A 11 22.19 10.09 79.87
C ASP A 11 22.20 8.66 79.31
N LYS A 12 21.95 7.67 80.18
CA LYS A 12 21.78 6.27 79.75
C LYS A 12 20.47 6.09 78.97
N ALA A 13 19.39 6.73 79.41
CA ALA A 13 18.12 6.74 78.67
C ALA A 13 18.21 7.50 77.34
N ASN A 14 19.01 8.57 77.26
CA ASN A 14 19.24 9.29 76.02
C ASN A 14 20.18 8.55 75.06
N GLN A 15 21.21 7.83 75.57
CA GLN A 15 22.02 6.94 74.74
C GLN A 15 21.24 5.72 74.24
N ASP A 16 20.35 5.14 75.06
CA ASP A 16 19.52 4.02 74.65
C ASP A 16 18.41 4.47 73.67
N LYS A 17 17.87 5.68 73.82
CA LYS A 17 16.99 6.31 72.82
C LYS A 17 17.73 6.65 71.53
N ALA A 18 18.96 7.16 71.61
CA ALA A 18 19.78 7.46 70.44
C ALA A 18 20.22 6.20 69.70
N LYS A 19 20.56 5.11 70.41
CA LYS A 19 20.82 3.80 69.81
C LYS A 19 19.55 3.15 69.25
N ALA A 20 18.40 3.28 69.92
CA ALA A 20 17.13 2.82 69.38
C ALA A 20 16.63 3.66 68.20
N GLN A 21 16.98 4.96 68.14
CA GLN A 21 16.75 5.82 66.98
C GLN A 21 17.72 5.49 65.85
N GLN A 22 19.00 5.29 66.12
CA GLN A 22 19.99 4.84 65.12
C GLN A 22 19.70 3.42 64.62
N GLU A 23 19.16 2.51 65.43
CA GLU A 23 18.68 1.21 64.94
C GLU A 23 17.34 1.32 64.20
N LYS A 24 16.47 2.28 64.54
CA LYS A 24 15.27 2.61 63.75
C LYS A 24 15.60 3.32 62.44
N GLU A 25 16.67 4.11 62.41
CA GLU A 25 17.19 4.84 61.24
C GLU A 25 18.02 3.91 60.36
N ALA A 26 18.87 3.04 60.92
CA ALA A 26 19.55 1.97 60.18
C ALA A 26 18.56 0.92 59.63
N LYS A 27 17.43 0.64 60.34
CA LYS A 27 16.30 -0.14 59.78
C LYS A 27 15.41 0.64 58.81
N ARG A 28 15.54 1.97 58.72
CA ARG A 28 14.89 2.82 57.71
C ARG A 28 15.77 2.98 56.46
N GLU A 29 17.09 3.09 56.63
CA GLU A 29 18.06 3.23 55.54
C GLU A 29 18.35 1.90 54.83
N ASN A 30 18.20 0.76 55.52
CA ASN A 30 18.18 -0.56 54.88
C ASN A 30 16.75 -1.02 54.48
N LYS A 31 15.86 -0.07 54.23
CA LYS A 31 14.70 -0.28 53.37
C LYS A 31 14.95 0.50 52.10
N SER A 32 15.70 -0.13 51.19
CA SER A 32 15.61 0.19 49.77
C SER A 32 14.12 0.27 49.41
N TRP A 33 13.63 1.50 49.26
CA TRP A 33 12.24 1.79 48.95
C TRP A 33 12.08 1.69 47.42
N ILE A 34 12.43 0.53 46.88
CA ILE A 34 11.93 0.13 45.57
C ILE A 34 10.48 -0.31 45.85
N PRO A 35 9.46 0.36 45.25
CA PRO A 35 8.08 -0.01 45.46
C PRO A 35 7.87 -1.51 45.17
N THR A 36 7.18 -2.19 46.07
CA THR A 36 7.13 -3.67 46.25
C THR A 36 6.24 -4.40 45.23
N SER A 37 6.09 -3.82 44.04
CA SER A 37 5.52 -4.43 42.83
C SER A 37 5.88 -3.53 41.65
N THR A 38 7.13 -3.60 41.19
CA THR A 38 7.50 -2.93 39.93
C THR A 38 6.85 -3.69 38.79
N PRO A 39 5.97 -3.07 37.98
CA PRO A 39 5.52 -3.68 36.73
C PRO A 39 6.75 -4.00 35.88
N GLU A 40 6.75 -5.16 35.25
CA GLU A 40 7.78 -5.49 34.27
C GLU A 40 7.34 -4.89 32.93
N LEU A 41 8.18 -4.01 32.38
CA LEU A 41 7.92 -3.33 31.12
C LEU A 41 9.13 -3.53 30.21
N SER A 42 8.89 -4.09 29.03
CA SER A 42 9.87 -4.23 27.95
C SER A 42 9.47 -3.30 26.80
N LEU A 43 10.41 -2.46 26.36
CA LEU A 43 10.22 -1.50 25.28
C LEU A 43 11.34 -1.68 24.26
N SER A 44 11.01 -1.75 22.98
CA SER A 44 11.98 -1.81 21.88
C SER A 44 11.50 -0.91 20.74
N GLY A 45 12.42 -0.25 20.06
CA GLY A 45 12.06 0.51 18.88
C GLY A 45 13.24 0.82 17.98
N ASN A 46 12.99 0.80 16.69
CA ASN A 46 14.01 0.97 15.65
C ASN A 46 13.48 1.88 14.54
N VAL A 47 14.35 2.77 14.05
CA VAL A 47 14.05 3.63 12.91
C VAL A 47 15.21 3.53 11.91
N SER A 48 14.88 3.38 10.64
CA SER A 48 15.84 3.51 9.54
C SER A 48 15.38 4.63 8.62
N TYR A 49 16.31 5.53 8.27
CA TYR A 49 16.06 6.66 7.38
C TYR A 49 17.21 6.73 6.38
N ASN A 50 16.89 6.69 5.10
CA ASN A 50 17.87 6.87 4.03
C ASN A 50 17.32 7.85 3.00
N GLN A 51 18.20 8.65 2.43
CA GLN A 51 17.85 9.60 1.40
C GLN A 51 18.97 9.65 0.35
N ILE A 52 18.58 9.63 -0.92
CA ILE A 52 19.46 9.94 -2.04
C ILE A 52 18.87 11.17 -2.74
N GLN A 53 19.73 12.16 -2.96
CA GLN A 53 19.46 13.29 -3.84
C GLN A 53 20.62 13.38 -4.82
N ASP A 54 20.31 13.30 -6.11
CA ASP A 54 21.35 13.28 -7.14
C ASP A 54 20.87 13.95 -8.43
N SER A 55 21.82 14.36 -9.27
CA SER A 55 21.55 14.88 -10.59
C SER A 55 22.61 14.39 -11.57
N THR A 56 22.16 13.69 -12.60
CA THR A 56 23.02 13.18 -13.68
C THR A 56 22.73 13.97 -14.93
N ILE A 57 23.74 14.65 -15.46
CA ILE A 57 23.59 15.49 -16.63
C ILE A 57 24.68 15.15 -17.63
N ALA A 58 24.29 14.85 -18.87
CA ALA A 58 25.18 14.73 -20.01
C ALA A 58 24.65 15.66 -21.11
N GLY A 59 25.51 16.42 -21.76
CA GLY A 59 25.03 17.23 -22.86
C GLY A 59 26.08 17.98 -23.64
N ILE A 60 25.67 18.41 -24.83
CA ILE A 60 26.44 19.26 -25.73
C ILE A 60 25.77 20.63 -25.71
N TYR A 61 26.53 21.67 -25.39
CA TYR A 61 26.05 23.04 -25.40
C TYR A 61 26.95 23.92 -26.26
N GLY A 62 26.41 24.58 -27.28
CA GLY A 62 27.20 25.46 -28.15
C GLY A 62 28.27 24.72 -28.98
N GLY A 63 28.09 23.42 -29.20
CA GLY A 63 29.07 22.57 -29.88
C GLY A 63 29.04 22.73 -31.40
N VAL A 64 30.19 22.56 -32.05
CA VAL A 64 30.30 22.48 -33.51
C VAL A 64 31.08 21.21 -33.87
N PHE A 65 30.42 20.27 -34.53
CA PHE A 65 30.98 18.98 -34.93
C PHE A 65 30.97 18.89 -36.46
N SER A 66 32.06 18.37 -37.03
CA SER A 66 32.21 18.19 -38.47
C SER A 66 32.84 16.83 -38.72
N SER A 67 32.17 16.00 -39.51
CA SER A 67 32.68 14.68 -39.94
C SER A 67 32.96 13.72 -38.79
N VAL A 68 32.18 13.80 -37.70
CA VAL A 68 32.20 12.81 -36.62
C VAL A 68 31.33 11.63 -37.02
N THR A 69 31.78 10.40 -36.76
CA THR A 69 30.99 9.21 -37.12
C THR A 69 29.72 9.14 -36.26
N ASP A 70 29.86 8.82 -34.98
CA ASP A 70 28.71 8.71 -34.07
C ASP A 70 28.85 9.70 -32.90
N VAL A 71 27.73 10.27 -32.47
CA VAL A 71 27.65 11.08 -31.24
C VAL A 71 26.64 10.44 -30.31
N ASP A 72 27.10 10.12 -29.12
CA ASP A 72 26.32 9.45 -28.10
C ASP A 72 26.37 10.25 -26.79
N VAL A 73 25.22 10.82 -26.42
CA VAL A 73 25.02 11.63 -25.22
C VAL A 73 24.13 10.82 -24.27
N GLN A 74 24.76 10.16 -23.30
CA GLN A 74 24.05 9.32 -22.34
C GLN A 74 24.12 9.89 -20.92
N ALA A 75 22.97 10.10 -20.31
CA ALA A 75 22.81 10.32 -18.89
C ALA A 75 22.16 9.05 -18.29
N LEU A 76 22.97 8.25 -17.58
CA LEU A 76 22.51 7.01 -16.95
C LEU A 76 22.53 7.19 -15.44
N ASN A 77 21.38 7.07 -14.77
CA ASN A 77 21.29 7.10 -13.32
C ASN A 77 20.69 5.80 -12.80
N THR A 78 21.48 5.05 -12.03
CA THR A 78 21.02 3.86 -11.32
C THR A 78 21.24 4.08 -9.83
N SER A 79 20.15 4.04 -9.06
CA SER A 79 20.24 4.27 -7.62
C SER A 79 19.33 3.31 -6.88
N TRP A 80 19.80 2.81 -5.73
CA TRP A 80 19.01 1.93 -4.90
C TRP A 80 19.16 2.26 -3.43
N ILE A 81 18.07 2.11 -2.69
CA ILE A 81 18.04 2.18 -1.24
C ILE A 81 17.41 0.89 -0.73
N ALA A 82 18.05 0.26 0.25
CA ALA A 82 17.42 -0.77 1.06
C ALA A 82 17.49 -0.42 2.54
N SER A 83 16.40 -0.69 3.27
CA SER A 83 16.33 -0.48 4.71
C SER A 83 15.53 -1.56 5.40
N TYR A 84 15.95 -1.89 6.62
CA TYR A 84 15.23 -2.78 7.50
C TYR A 84 15.23 -2.23 8.92
N ALA A 85 14.06 -2.15 9.55
CA ALA A 85 13.91 -1.85 10.97
C ALA A 85 13.14 -2.98 11.66
N GLY A 86 13.77 -3.63 12.64
CA GLY A 86 13.19 -4.71 13.43
C GLY A 86 13.23 -4.40 14.92
N SER A 87 12.12 -4.58 15.63
CA SER A 87 12.04 -4.44 17.08
C SER A 87 11.32 -5.63 17.72
N ALA A 88 11.78 -6.03 18.90
CA ALA A 88 11.16 -7.10 19.67
C ALA A 88 11.19 -6.77 21.17
N SER A 89 10.07 -6.98 21.84
CA SER A 89 9.94 -6.79 23.28
C SER A 89 9.33 -8.02 23.93
N ILE A 90 9.91 -8.45 25.05
CA ILE A 90 9.43 -9.61 25.81
C ILE A 90 9.41 -9.21 27.28
N SER A 91 8.25 -9.38 27.91
CA SER A 91 8.11 -9.22 29.36
C SER A 91 7.49 -10.48 29.95
N ASN A 92 8.03 -10.95 31.08
CA ASN A 92 7.60 -12.17 31.71
C ASN A 92 7.70 -12.05 33.22
N SER A 93 6.58 -11.74 33.87
CA SER A 93 6.52 -11.71 35.32
C SER A 93 6.54 -13.16 35.86
N TYR A 94 7.74 -13.74 36.03
CA TYR A 94 7.94 -15.09 36.56
C TYR A 94 8.25 -15.06 38.06
N TYR A 95 7.71 -16.04 38.78
CA TYR A 95 8.07 -16.31 40.17
C TYR A 95 8.70 -17.69 40.29
N ASP A 96 9.92 -17.73 40.83
CA ASP A 96 10.53 -18.97 41.30
C ASP A 96 9.93 -19.34 42.66
N THR A 97 9.32 -20.52 42.76
CA THR A 97 8.83 -21.10 44.02
C THR A 97 9.73 -22.22 44.53
N SER A 98 10.93 -22.39 43.98
CA SER A 98 11.87 -23.41 44.43
C SER A 98 12.22 -23.18 45.91
N PRO A 99 11.96 -24.14 46.82
CA PRO A 99 12.60 -24.10 48.12
C PRO A 99 14.09 -24.40 47.88
N ASP A 100 14.98 -23.52 48.33
CA ASP A 100 16.42 -23.80 48.36
C ASP A 100 16.65 -25.21 48.89
N SER A 101 17.17 -26.12 48.05
CA SER A 101 17.63 -27.42 48.52
C SER A 101 18.92 -27.20 49.29
N LYS A 102 18.81 -26.84 50.58
CA LYS A 102 19.94 -26.94 51.49
C LYS A 102 20.31 -28.41 51.61
N THR A 103 21.47 -28.76 51.05
CA THR A 103 22.18 -29.99 51.36
C THR A 103 22.34 -30.10 52.87
N THR A 104 21.73 -31.15 53.43
CA THR A 104 21.78 -31.50 54.84
C THR A 104 23.20 -31.93 55.20
N THR A 105 23.90 -31.12 55.99
CA THR A 105 24.92 -31.62 56.91
C THR A 105 24.29 -31.82 58.29
N THR A 106 24.66 -32.92 58.92
CA THR A 106 24.09 -33.49 60.14
C THR A 106 24.36 -32.63 61.38
N GLY A 107 23.33 -32.44 62.22
CA GLY A 107 23.49 -32.21 63.66
C GLY A 107 22.78 -31.00 64.27
N LYS A 108 21.93 -31.31 65.26
CA LYS A 108 21.32 -30.47 66.32
C LYS A 108 20.02 -29.69 66.03
N SER A 109 19.10 -29.93 66.96
CA SER A 109 17.75 -29.38 67.13
C SER A 109 17.77 -27.94 67.66
N THR A 110 16.99 -27.06 67.02
CA THR A 110 16.29 -25.92 67.64
C THR A 110 14.95 -25.68 66.93
N SER A 111 13.89 -25.43 67.71
CA SER A 111 12.51 -25.13 67.32
C SER A 111 12.34 -23.91 66.38
N PRO A 112 11.17 -23.78 65.70
CA PRO A 112 11.07 -23.24 64.35
C PRO A 112 11.09 -21.71 64.27
N GLY A 113 12.04 -21.17 63.52
CA GLY A 113 11.93 -19.83 62.96
C GLY A 113 10.87 -19.83 61.86
N LYS A 114 9.74 -19.17 62.11
CA LYS A 114 8.83 -18.73 61.04
C LYS A 114 9.50 -17.62 60.23
N GLU A 115 10.46 -17.97 59.38
CA GLU A 115 10.73 -17.12 58.23
C GLU A 115 9.63 -17.39 57.21
N ALA A 116 8.61 -16.53 57.23
CA ALA A 116 7.66 -16.47 56.15
C ALA A 116 8.44 -16.22 54.85
N ALA A 117 8.32 -17.15 53.90
CA ALA A 117 8.76 -16.94 52.54
C ALA A 117 8.39 -15.51 52.08
N PRO A 118 9.26 -14.80 51.34
CA PRO A 118 8.95 -13.45 50.90
C PRO A 118 7.59 -13.46 50.21
N LYS A 119 6.63 -12.72 50.77
CA LYS A 119 5.31 -12.50 50.16
C LYS A 119 5.50 -11.56 48.96
N ASN A 120 6.02 -12.09 47.87
CA ASN A 120 6.12 -11.36 46.62
C ASN A 120 4.74 -11.23 45.98
N LYS A 121 4.37 -9.99 45.61
CA LYS A 121 3.03 -9.59 45.14
C LYS A 121 2.97 -9.61 43.61
N PRO A 122 1.84 -10.00 43.01
CA PRO A 122 1.66 -10.07 41.55
C PRO A 122 2.13 -8.79 40.82
N ALA A 123 2.93 -8.94 39.76
CA ALA A 123 3.42 -7.83 38.93
C ALA A 123 2.68 -7.80 37.58
N ILE A 124 2.31 -6.61 37.12
CA ILE A 124 1.77 -6.40 35.76
C ILE A 124 2.94 -6.61 34.78
N SER A 125 2.66 -7.27 33.65
CA SER A 125 3.62 -7.47 32.56
C SER A 125 3.23 -6.64 31.34
N GLY A 126 4.20 -5.99 30.70
CA GLY A 126 3.98 -5.10 29.57
C GLY A 126 5.11 -5.23 28.55
N ALA A 127 4.77 -5.38 27.28
CA ALA A 127 5.73 -5.42 26.17
C ALA A 127 5.25 -4.49 25.05
N ALA A 128 6.13 -3.61 24.58
CA ALA A 128 5.84 -2.70 23.48
C ALA A 128 7.01 -2.62 22.49
N SER A 129 6.70 -2.72 21.19
CA SER A 129 7.68 -2.67 20.10
C SER A 129 7.22 -1.75 18.97
N ALA A 130 8.11 -0.93 18.39
CA ALA A 130 7.80 -0.11 17.24
C ALA A 130 8.93 -0.09 16.20
N SER A 131 8.62 -0.20 14.91
CA SER A 131 9.64 -0.10 13.86
C SER A 131 9.19 0.74 12.67
N VAL A 132 10.06 1.62 12.20
CA VAL A 132 9.75 2.51 11.07
C VAL A 132 10.91 2.53 10.09
N THR A 133 10.62 2.43 8.79
CA THR A 133 11.59 2.74 7.73
C THR A 133 11.08 3.86 6.85
N ILE A 134 11.96 4.80 6.51
CA ILE A 134 11.67 5.90 5.60
C ILE A 134 12.79 5.96 4.57
N ASN A 135 12.44 5.89 3.29
CA ASN A 135 13.41 6.00 2.20
C ASN A 135 12.90 7.00 1.18
N ALA A 136 13.80 7.85 0.70
CA ALA A 136 13.47 8.83 -0.33
C ALA A 136 14.59 8.88 -1.38
N ILE A 137 14.21 8.77 -2.66
CA ILE A 137 15.10 9.07 -3.78
C ILE A 137 14.48 10.24 -4.53
N SER A 138 15.26 11.30 -4.73
CA SER A 138 14.87 12.42 -5.58
C SER A 138 15.98 12.70 -6.58
N GLN A 139 15.68 12.57 -7.87
CA GLN A 139 16.68 12.62 -8.92
C GLN A 139 16.23 13.34 -10.17
N THR A 140 17.23 13.89 -10.87
CA THR A 140 17.07 14.47 -12.20
C THR A 140 18.14 13.91 -13.12
N THR A 141 17.71 13.26 -14.20
CA THR A 141 18.57 12.70 -15.25
C THR A 141 18.29 13.46 -16.53
N SER A 142 19.28 14.16 -17.06
CA SER A 142 19.11 14.98 -18.27
C SER A 142 20.19 14.69 -19.30
N ALA A 143 19.77 14.32 -20.51
CA ALA A 143 20.63 14.17 -21.68
C ALA A 143 20.25 15.20 -22.74
N TYR A 144 21.18 16.00 -23.25
CA TYR A 144 20.80 17.05 -24.20
C TYR A 144 21.81 17.45 -25.26
N VAL A 145 21.29 18.00 -26.36
CA VAL A 145 22.03 18.80 -27.34
C VAL A 145 21.33 20.14 -27.47
N ASP A 146 21.99 21.22 -27.05
CA ASP A 146 21.41 22.55 -27.00
C ASP A 146 22.30 23.57 -27.72
N LYS A 147 21.70 24.44 -28.53
CA LYS A 147 22.40 25.51 -29.28
C LYS A 147 23.61 25.04 -30.08
N SER A 148 23.56 23.84 -30.65
CA SER A 148 24.71 23.17 -31.27
C SER A 148 24.51 22.92 -32.76
N ASN A 149 25.62 22.76 -33.49
CA ASN A 149 25.64 22.41 -34.90
C ASN A 149 26.44 21.11 -35.09
N LEU A 150 25.76 20.03 -35.46
CA LEU A 150 26.34 18.70 -35.58
C LEU A 150 26.20 18.24 -37.03
N SER A 151 27.32 17.92 -37.68
CA SER A 151 27.36 17.20 -38.96
C SER A 151 28.05 15.85 -38.76
N LEU A 152 27.28 14.77 -38.89
CA LEU A 152 27.62 13.40 -38.51
C LEU A 152 27.58 12.44 -39.71
N LEU A 153 28.55 11.53 -39.79
CA LEU A 153 28.63 10.46 -40.81
C LEU A 153 27.87 9.18 -40.39
N GLY A 154 27.28 9.18 -39.19
CA GLY A 154 26.61 8.07 -38.53
C GLY A 154 25.52 8.60 -37.62
N ASP A 155 25.33 7.99 -36.45
CA ASP A 155 24.13 8.21 -35.63
C ASP A 155 24.29 9.34 -34.59
N LEU A 156 23.20 10.02 -34.26
CA LEU A 156 23.04 10.79 -33.02
C LEU A 156 22.16 10.00 -32.06
N THR A 157 22.67 9.70 -30.87
CA THR A 157 21.86 9.20 -29.74
C THR A 157 21.91 10.18 -28.58
N VAL A 158 20.75 10.57 -28.09
CA VAL A 158 20.55 11.33 -26.84
C VAL A 158 19.68 10.49 -25.92
N LEU A 159 20.27 9.93 -24.87
CA LEU A 159 19.64 8.94 -24.00
C LEU A 159 19.68 9.41 -22.54
N ALA A 160 18.50 9.60 -21.94
CA ALA A 160 18.34 9.70 -20.49
C ALA A 160 17.70 8.41 -19.98
N ASP A 161 18.38 7.70 -19.08
CA ASP A 161 17.92 6.44 -18.49
C ASP A 161 18.04 6.52 -16.97
N THR A 162 16.89 6.44 -16.30
CA THR A 162 16.76 6.48 -14.84
C THR A 162 16.21 5.15 -14.35
N SER A 163 16.92 4.51 -13.43
CA SER A 163 16.48 3.27 -12.79
C SER A 163 16.61 3.35 -11.27
N LEU A 164 15.50 3.52 -10.56
CA LEU A 164 15.49 3.74 -9.11
C LEU A 164 14.80 2.61 -8.38
N VAL A 165 15.47 2.08 -7.35
CA VAL A 165 14.92 0.97 -6.55
C VAL A 165 14.88 1.36 -5.07
N ILE A 166 13.72 1.26 -4.44
CA ILE A 166 13.58 1.35 -2.99
C ILE A 166 13.02 0.04 -2.43
N ALA A 167 13.73 -0.54 -1.45
CA ALA A 167 13.25 -1.65 -0.64
C ALA A 167 13.16 -1.23 0.84
N GLY A 168 11.95 -1.10 1.38
CA GLY A 168 11.71 -0.72 2.78
C GLY A 168 10.98 -1.80 3.55
N MET A 169 11.55 -2.26 4.66
CA MET A 169 10.94 -3.30 5.49
C MET A 169 10.93 -2.94 6.99
N ALA A 170 9.77 -3.03 7.64
CA ALA A 170 9.62 -2.81 9.07
C ALA A 170 8.88 -3.94 9.76
N THR A 171 9.45 -4.49 10.84
CA THR A 171 8.81 -5.55 11.64
C THR A 171 8.85 -5.26 13.14
N ALA A 172 7.73 -5.39 13.84
CA ALA A 172 7.66 -5.20 15.29
C ALA A 172 6.98 -6.39 15.99
N GLY A 173 7.57 -6.87 17.09
CA GLY A 173 7.06 -7.98 17.89
C GLY A 173 6.96 -7.67 19.38
N SER A 174 5.83 -7.97 20.01
CA SER A 174 5.70 -7.92 21.48
C SER A 174 5.12 -9.19 22.05
N ILE A 175 5.71 -9.67 23.14
CA ILE A 175 5.19 -10.80 23.92
C ILE A 175 5.15 -10.40 25.40
N SER A 176 3.96 -10.37 25.99
CA SER A 176 3.77 -10.13 27.41
C SER A 176 3.16 -11.37 28.08
N VAL A 177 3.87 -11.95 29.04
CA VAL A 177 3.36 -13.01 29.90
C VAL A 177 3.23 -12.49 31.33
N SER A 178 2.02 -12.55 31.88
CA SER A 178 1.75 -12.20 33.27
C SER A 178 1.23 -13.40 34.06
N ARG A 179 1.74 -13.58 35.29
CA ARG A 179 1.25 -14.60 36.23
C ARG A 179 0.57 -13.96 37.42
N ASN A 180 -0.63 -14.41 37.71
CA ASN A 180 -1.48 -13.91 38.79
C ASN A 180 -1.79 -12.39 38.69
N ASN A 181 -1.62 -11.78 37.52
CA ASN A 181 -1.93 -10.40 37.17
C ASN A 181 -2.26 -10.23 35.67
N SER A 182 -2.27 -8.98 35.17
CA SER A 182 -2.62 -8.63 33.78
C SER A 182 -1.39 -8.38 32.91
N GLY A 183 -1.51 -8.71 31.62
CA GLY A 183 -0.49 -8.57 30.58
C GLY A 183 -0.91 -7.66 29.43
N PHE A 184 0.01 -6.84 28.94
CA PHE A 184 -0.22 -5.86 27.88
C PHE A 184 0.84 -5.98 26.79
N GLY A 185 0.42 -6.02 25.54
CA GLY A 185 1.27 -6.21 24.37
C GLY A 185 0.89 -5.19 23.32
N VAL A 186 1.88 -4.51 22.76
CA VAL A 186 1.67 -3.56 21.66
C VAL A 186 2.81 -3.70 20.66
N ALA A 187 2.51 -3.84 19.37
CA ALA A 187 3.51 -3.87 18.32
C ALA A 187 3.07 -3.01 17.13
N GLY A 188 3.92 -2.11 16.63
CA GLY A 188 3.58 -1.27 15.48
C GLY A 188 4.69 -1.22 14.46
N SER A 189 4.36 -1.30 13.17
CA SER A 189 5.35 -1.12 12.10
C SER A 189 4.88 -0.15 11.02
N GLY A 190 5.83 0.54 10.39
CA GLY A 190 5.57 1.54 9.36
C GLY A 190 6.67 1.57 8.30
N VAL A 191 6.29 1.68 7.04
CA VAL A 191 7.20 1.90 5.90
C VAL A 191 6.70 3.10 5.10
N VAL A 192 7.59 4.02 4.78
CA VAL A 192 7.33 5.11 3.83
C VAL A 192 8.45 5.15 2.81
N ASN A 193 8.10 4.97 1.54
CA ASN A 193 9.04 5.00 0.42
C ASN A 193 8.58 6.05 -0.58
N MET A 194 9.48 6.92 -1.02
CA MET A 194 9.17 8.02 -1.93
C MET A 194 10.20 8.09 -3.05
N ILE A 195 9.73 8.14 -4.29
CA ILE A 195 10.55 8.41 -5.47
C ILE A 195 10.03 9.68 -6.13
N THR A 196 10.94 10.57 -6.48
CA THR A 196 10.66 11.71 -7.36
C THR A 196 11.72 11.73 -8.44
N SER A 197 11.35 11.42 -9.68
CA SER A 197 12.25 11.36 -10.83
C SER A 197 11.83 12.38 -11.88
N LEU A 198 12.84 12.99 -12.49
CA LEU A 198 12.71 13.74 -13.73
C LEU A 198 13.73 13.19 -14.71
N THR A 199 13.27 12.56 -15.77
CA THR A 199 14.09 11.97 -16.83
C THR A 199 13.80 12.72 -18.13
N GLU A 200 14.80 13.44 -18.64
CA GLU A 200 14.60 14.33 -19.77
C GLU A 200 15.71 14.16 -20.82
N ALA A 201 15.32 13.80 -22.05
CA ALA A 201 16.20 13.75 -23.21
C ALA A 201 15.75 14.77 -24.25
N TYR A 202 16.63 15.66 -24.72
CA TYR A 202 16.20 16.66 -25.69
C TYR A 202 17.25 17.16 -26.67
N VAL A 203 16.77 17.60 -27.83
CA VAL A 203 17.52 18.44 -28.78
C VAL A 203 16.80 19.77 -28.91
N ARG A 204 17.49 20.88 -28.62
CA ARG A 204 16.91 22.21 -28.63
C ARG A 204 17.80 23.23 -29.33
N ASP A 205 17.20 24.19 -30.04
CA ASP A 205 17.89 25.33 -30.67
C ASP A 205 19.09 24.89 -31.53
N SER A 206 19.04 23.68 -32.10
CA SER A 206 20.21 23.02 -32.70
C SER A 206 20.00 22.70 -34.17
N ILE A 207 21.10 22.51 -34.89
CA ILE A 207 21.12 21.96 -36.25
C ILE A 207 21.85 20.63 -36.17
N VAL A 208 21.15 19.54 -36.50
CA VAL A 208 21.71 18.20 -36.56
C VAL A 208 21.51 17.68 -37.97
N ASP A 209 22.60 17.31 -38.62
CA ASP A 209 22.66 16.69 -39.93
C ASP A 209 23.43 15.37 -39.79
N ALA A 210 22.73 14.23 -39.91
CA ALA A 210 23.26 12.90 -39.65
C ALA A 210 23.01 11.96 -40.83
N ASP A 211 24.07 11.36 -41.38
CA ASP A 211 23.97 10.29 -42.38
C ASP A 211 23.32 9.01 -41.80
N GLY A 212 23.18 8.93 -40.48
CA GLY A 212 22.57 7.83 -39.73
C GLY A 212 21.17 8.14 -39.17
N MET A 213 20.84 7.52 -38.04
CA MET A 213 19.61 7.73 -37.25
C MET A 213 19.80 8.87 -36.24
N ILE A 214 18.73 9.61 -35.96
CA ILE A 214 18.64 10.49 -34.79
C ILE A 214 17.70 9.85 -33.78
N SER A 215 18.19 9.53 -32.59
CA SER A 215 17.43 8.88 -31.52
C SER A 215 17.46 9.72 -30.24
N ILE A 216 16.29 10.16 -29.77
CA ILE A 216 16.11 10.90 -28.51
C ILE A 216 15.24 10.05 -27.59
N ARG A 217 15.80 9.57 -26.48
CA ARG A 217 15.15 8.56 -25.64
C ARG A 217 15.20 8.91 -24.16
N ALA A 218 14.05 8.88 -23.51
CA ALA A 218 13.91 9.04 -22.07
C ALA A 218 13.25 7.79 -21.46
N TYR A 219 13.99 7.03 -20.64
CA TYR A 219 13.51 5.84 -19.96
C TYR A 219 13.50 6.08 -18.44
N ASP A 220 12.33 5.99 -17.82
CA ASP A 220 12.18 6.07 -16.37
C ASP A 220 11.65 4.74 -15.81
N ASN A 221 12.44 4.08 -14.99
CA ASN A 221 12.21 2.72 -14.50
C ASN A 221 12.32 2.69 -12.98
N ASN A 222 11.22 2.92 -12.26
CA ASN A 222 11.27 2.88 -10.80
C ASN A 222 10.53 1.70 -10.19
N LEU A 223 11.11 1.19 -9.10
CA LEU A 223 10.58 0.08 -8.32
C LEU A 223 10.56 0.45 -6.85
N ILE A 224 9.38 0.40 -6.23
CA ILE A 224 9.24 0.41 -4.77
C ILE A 224 8.74 -0.93 -4.29
N VAL A 225 9.44 -1.51 -3.31
CA VAL A 225 8.99 -2.66 -2.53
C VAL A 225 8.88 -2.25 -1.06
N SER A 226 7.66 -2.32 -0.52
CA SER A 226 7.31 -1.89 0.83
C SER A 226 6.72 -3.05 1.64
N GLY A 227 7.26 -3.32 2.84
CA GLY A 227 6.76 -4.40 3.71
C GLY A 227 6.69 -4.01 5.19
N ALA A 228 5.49 -3.94 5.76
CA ALA A 228 5.26 -3.67 7.18
C ALA A 228 4.58 -4.86 7.86
N GLY A 229 5.16 -5.37 8.94
CA GLY A 229 4.59 -6.48 9.73
C GLY A 229 4.59 -6.20 11.23
N SER A 230 3.51 -6.53 11.94
CA SER A 230 3.50 -6.44 13.41
C SER A 230 2.80 -7.62 14.07
N LEU A 231 3.34 -8.05 15.22
CA LEU A 231 2.82 -9.15 16.02
C LEU A 231 2.80 -8.78 17.50
N SER A 232 1.65 -8.94 18.14
CA SER A 232 1.52 -8.75 19.59
C SER A 232 0.80 -9.94 20.21
N VAL A 233 1.40 -10.51 21.26
CA VAL A 233 0.83 -11.60 22.03
C VAL A 233 0.84 -11.25 23.51
N SER A 234 -0.33 -11.31 24.14
CA SER A 234 -0.47 -11.10 25.58
C SER A 234 -1.12 -12.30 26.22
N VAL A 235 -0.49 -12.84 27.25
CA VAL A 235 -0.98 -13.99 28.00
C VAL A 235 -1.00 -13.65 29.49
N SER A 236 -2.12 -13.91 30.16
CA SER A 236 -2.27 -13.80 31.60
C SER A 236 -2.77 -15.11 32.19
N THR A 237 -2.06 -15.68 33.16
CA THR A 237 -2.40 -17.00 33.72
C THR A 237 -2.42 -16.97 35.25
N THR A 238 -3.13 -17.91 35.87
CA THR A 238 -3.10 -18.12 37.32
C THR A 238 -2.26 -19.35 37.66
N ASP A 239 -1.36 -19.25 38.63
CA ASP A 239 -0.67 -20.45 39.15
C ASP A 239 -1.67 -21.33 39.91
N GLN A 240 -1.88 -22.55 39.43
CA GLN A 240 -2.55 -23.59 40.21
C GLN A 240 -1.52 -24.19 41.17
N LYS A 241 -1.67 -23.98 42.49
CA LYS A 241 -0.92 -24.78 43.46
C LYS A 241 -1.40 -26.23 43.36
N SER A 242 -0.65 -27.09 42.68
CA SER A 242 -0.86 -28.54 42.69
C SER A 242 -0.33 -29.13 44.01
N GLY A 243 -1.20 -29.16 45.02
CA GLY A 243 -0.97 -29.90 46.26
C GLY A 243 -2.17 -30.79 46.56
N THR A 244 -1.95 -32.10 46.64
CA THR A 244 -2.93 -33.18 46.89
C THR A 244 -3.56 -33.17 48.29
N GLY A 245 -3.75 -32.01 48.92
CA GLY A 245 -4.39 -31.92 50.22
C GLY A 245 -5.00 -30.55 50.46
N GLY A 246 -6.33 -30.47 50.37
CA GLY A 246 -7.23 -29.55 51.10
C GLY A 246 -6.85 -28.08 51.35
N ALA A 247 -5.89 -27.49 50.63
CA ALA A 247 -5.39 -26.15 50.90
C ALA A 247 -6.19 -25.09 50.13
N ALA A 248 -6.51 -23.99 50.80
CA ALA A 248 -7.37 -22.90 50.36
C ALA A 248 -7.17 -22.50 48.88
N LYS A 249 -8.28 -22.46 48.11
CA LYS A 249 -8.37 -21.70 46.84
C LYS A 249 -7.71 -20.34 47.08
N GLY A 250 -6.63 -20.04 46.35
CA GLY A 250 -5.98 -18.73 46.44
C GLY A 250 -6.99 -17.59 46.28
N THR A 251 -6.69 -16.40 46.81
CA THR A 251 -7.59 -15.24 46.75
C THR A 251 -8.12 -15.04 45.32
N PRO A 252 -9.45 -14.96 45.09
CA PRO A 252 -10.01 -14.78 43.75
C PRO A 252 -9.47 -13.52 43.08
N LYS A 253 -8.87 -13.65 41.89
CA LYS A 253 -8.29 -12.54 41.14
C LYS A 253 -8.87 -12.42 39.73
N THR A 254 -9.05 -11.19 39.31
CA THR A 254 -9.39 -10.84 37.94
C THR A 254 -8.12 -10.49 37.17
N GLN A 255 -8.02 -10.92 35.91
CA GLN A 255 -6.84 -10.70 35.06
C GLN A 255 -7.26 -10.27 33.67
N ALA A 256 -6.41 -9.49 32.99
CA ALA A 256 -6.64 -9.04 31.63
C ALA A 256 -5.42 -9.32 30.75
N ALA A 257 -5.65 -9.74 29.51
CA ALA A 257 -4.66 -9.76 28.45
C ALA A 257 -5.11 -8.81 27.35
N VAL A 258 -4.25 -7.88 26.95
CA VAL A 258 -4.53 -6.92 25.87
C VAL A 258 -3.39 -6.97 24.85
N SER A 259 -3.69 -7.17 23.58
CA SER A 259 -2.71 -7.11 22.48
C SER A 259 -3.20 -6.22 21.34
N VAL A 260 -2.31 -5.39 20.81
CA VAL A 260 -2.61 -4.47 19.70
C VAL A 260 -1.48 -4.46 18.68
N SER A 261 -1.82 -4.58 17.39
CA SER A 261 -0.85 -4.71 16.29
C SER A 261 -1.25 -3.97 15.00
N PRO A 262 -0.96 -2.67 14.86
CA PRO A 262 -1.06 -1.96 13.58
C PRO A 262 0.19 -2.15 12.69
N ALA A 263 0.01 -2.13 11.38
CA ALA A 263 1.09 -2.07 10.38
C ALA A 263 0.69 -1.16 9.21
N ALA A 264 1.62 -0.36 8.67
CA ALA A 264 1.33 0.50 7.51
C ALA A 264 2.48 0.52 6.50
N ALA A 265 2.17 0.38 5.22
CA ALA A 265 3.10 0.55 4.12
C ALA A 265 2.59 1.67 3.21
N ILE A 266 3.43 2.67 2.94
CA ILE A 266 3.12 3.81 2.10
C ILE A 266 4.21 3.94 1.04
N SER A 267 3.80 4.02 -0.23
CA SER A 267 4.71 4.19 -1.35
C SER A 267 4.22 5.34 -2.23
N ILE A 268 5.11 6.23 -2.63
CA ILE A 268 4.77 7.37 -3.50
C ILE A 268 5.80 7.42 -4.62
N ILE A 269 5.34 7.48 -5.87
CA ILE A 269 6.14 7.76 -7.05
C ILE A 269 5.58 9.01 -7.71
N ASN A 270 6.45 9.98 -7.97
CA ASN A 270 6.17 11.09 -8.85
C ASN A 270 7.25 11.09 -9.94
N SER A 271 6.87 10.70 -11.15
CA SER A 271 7.78 10.45 -12.25
C SER A 271 7.41 11.30 -13.45
N THR A 272 8.43 11.82 -14.13
CA THR A 272 8.25 12.56 -15.38
C THR A 272 9.31 12.14 -16.38
N ALA A 273 8.89 11.52 -17.47
CA ALA A 273 9.74 11.12 -18.60
C ALA A 273 9.43 12.00 -19.81
N ARG A 274 10.42 12.74 -20.32
CA ARG A 274 10.23 13.62 -21.48
C ARG A 274 11.31 13.43 -22.52
N ALA A 275 10.91 13.11 -23.74
CA ALA A 275 11.79 13.06 -24.91
C ALA A 275 11.32 14.07 -25.94
N HIS A 276 12.14 15.06 -26.32
CA HIS A 276 11.65 16.05 -27.27
C HIS A 276 12.71 16.69 -28.17
N ALA A 277 12.28 17.09 -29.35
CA ALA A 277 13.01 17.99 -30.23
C ALA A 277 12.25 19.30 -30.32
N SER A 278 12.85 20.40 -29.83
CA SER A 278 12.23 21.71 -29.91
C SER A 278 13.10 22.68 -30.71
N ASP A 279 12.48 23.52 -31.52
CA ASP A 279 13.15 24.69 -32.09
C ASP A 279 14.46 24.30 -32.83
N SER A 280 14.48 23.15 -33.52
CA SER A 280 15.70 22.55 -34.09
C SER A 280 15.50 22.10 -35.53
N THR A 281 16.58 22.15 -36.31
CA THR A 281 16.64 21.49 -37.62
C THR A 281 17.23 20.10 -37.44
N LEU A 282 16.48 19.07 -37.79
CA LEU A 282 16.92 17.67 -37.74
C LEU A 282 16.90 17.08 -39.14
N ILE A 283 18.04 16.64 -39.64
CA ILE A 283 18.18 15.99 -40.94
C ILE A 283 18.81 14.62 -40.69
N ALA A 284 18.13 13.56 -41.11
CA ALA A 284 18.60 12.19 -40.98
C ALA A 284 18.43 11.42 -42.30
N ASP A 285 19.41 10.62 -42.69
CA ASP A 285 19.25 9.72 -43.85
C ASP A 285 18.44 8.46 -43.50
N ASN A 286 18.48 8.03 -42.23
CA ASN A 286 17.71 6.90 -41.69
C ASN A 286 16.45 7.35 -40.91
N ASP A 287 16.24 6.82 -39.70
CA ASP A 287 15.04 7.09 -38.88
C ASP A 287 15.28 8.28 -37.94
N ILE A 288 14.20 8.98 -37.57
CA ILE A 288 14.18 9.88 -36.41
C ILE A 288 13.22 9.29 -35.39
N ASP A 289 13.75 8.86 -34.25
CA ASP A 289 12.99 8.25 -33.17
C ASP A 289 13.04 9.13 -31.92
N ILE A 290 11.88 9.56 -31.45
CA ILE A 290 11.71 10.25 -30.18
C ILE A 290 10.83 9.38 -29.29
N ASN A 291 11.40 8.81 -28.23
CA ASN A 291 10.70 7.86 -27.38
C ASN A 291 10.81 8.24 -25.90
N ALA A 292 9.67 8.35 -25.21
CA ALA A 292 9.59 8.48 -23.76
C ALA A 292 8.85 7.28 -23.16
N VAL A 293 9.46 6.57 -22.22
CA VAL A 293 8.82 5.42 -21.53
C VAL A 293 8.92 5.57 -20.01
N SER A 294 7.81 5.28 -19.34
CA SER A 294 7.67 5.22 -17.88
C SER A 294 7.27 3.81 -17.46
N ASN A 295 8.09 3.18 -16.63
CA ASN A 295 7.88 1.83 -16.08
C ASN A 295 7.89 1.90 -14.55
N GLU A 296 6.77 2.32 -13.97
CA GLU A 296 6.64 2.49 -12.52
C GLU A 296 6.03 1.28 -11.85
N THR A 297 6.78 0.61 -10.98
CA THR A 297 6.29 -0.56 -10.23
C THR A 297 6.28 -0.30 -8.74
N VAL A 298 5.13 -0.55 -8.10
CA VAL A 298 4.98 -0.50 -6.64
C VAL A 298 4.41 -1.80 -6.13
N ILE A 299 5.11 -2.43 -5.19
CA ILE A 299 4.65 -3.63 -4.48
C ILE A 299 4.65 -3.32 -3.00
N SER A 300 3.49 -3.47 -2.35
CA SER A 300 3.31 -3.10 -0.95
C SER A 300 2.54 -4.17 -0.18
N LEU A 301 3.00 -4.44 1.04
CA LEU A 301 2.40 -5.40 1.95
C LEU A 301 2.37 -4.84 3.37
N ALA A 302 1.20 -4.87 4.01
CA ALA A 302 1.02 -4.56 5.43
C ALA A 302 0.30 -5.70 6.16
N SER A 303 0.82 -6.13 7.31
CA SER A 303 0.22 -7.20 8.11
C SER A 303 0.26 -6.93 9.61
N GLY A 304 -0.91 -6.94 10.25
CA GLY A 304 -1.05 -6.82 11.70
C GLY A 304 -1.62 -8.08 12.31
N ILE A 305 -0.98 -8.65 13.33
CA ILE A 305 -1.45 -9.87 14.01
C ILE A 305 -1.46 -9.66 15.52
N SER A 306 -2.58 -9.91 16.17
CA SER A 306 -2.72 -9.78 17.64
C SER A 306 -3.37 -11.02 18.26
N GLY A 307 -2.84 -11.44 19.41
CA GLY A 307 -3.31 -12.58 20.19
C GLY A 307 -3.42 -12.22 21.67
N ALA A 308 -4.56 -12.45 22.31
CA ALA A 308 -4.75 -12.20 23.74
C ALA A 308 -5.36 -13.42 24.43
N GLY A 309 -4.73 -13.91 25.50
CA GLY A 309 -5.18 -15.05 26.28
C GLY A 309 -5.20 -14.74 27.77
N ALA A 310 -6.32 -14.92 28.45
CA ALA A 310 -6.41 -14.68 29.90
C ALA A 310 -7.11 -15.85 30.62
N ASP A 311 -6.44 -16.48 31.59
CA ASP A 311 -6.99 -17.53 32.46
C ASP A 311 -6.95 -17.09 33.94
N SER A 312 -8.11 -17.01 34.60
CA SER A 312 -8.25 -16.48 35.96
C SER A 312 -9.16 -17.26 36.92
N ASN A 313 -8.82 -17.22 38.21
CA ASN A 313 -9.61 -17.83 39.30
C ASN A 313 -10.82 -16.99 39.76
N LYS A 314 -11.07 -15.82 39.16
CA LYS A 314 -12.31 -15.03 39.35
C LYS A 314 -12.91 -14.60 38.02
N GLY A 315 -12.28 -13.68 37.30
CA GLY A 315 -12.79 -13.22 36.00
C GLY A 315 -11.71 -12.75 35.04
N SER A 316 -11.89 -12.98 33.75
CA SER A 316 -10.87 -12.70 32.75
C SER A 316 -11.35 -11.78 31.63
N PHE A 317 -10.44 -10.92 31.17
CA PHE A 317 -10.58 -10.12 29.96
C PHE A 317 -9.49 -10.51 28.95
N ALA A 318 -9.84 -10.73 27.70
CA ALA A 318 -8.89 -10.88 26.60
C ALA A 318 -9.31 -9.95 25.46
N LEU A 319 -8.43 -9.04 25.05
CA LEU A 319 -8.67 -8.03 24.04
C LEU A 319 -7.55 -8.09 23.00
N ALA A 320 -7.89 -8.37 21.75
CA ALA A 320 -6.94 -8.38 20.63
C ALA A 320 -7.39 -7.40 19.55
N GLY A 321 -6.49 -6.54 19.08
CA GLY A 321 -6.74 -5.60 17.99
C GLY A 321 -5.62 -5.65 16.95
N ALA A 322 -5.97 -5.86 15.68
CA ALA A 322 -5.04 -5.85 14.57
C ALA A 322 -5.50 -4.88 13.49
N GLY A 323 -4.56 -4.14 12.92
CA GLY A 323 -4.81 -3.17 11.86
C GLY A 323 -3.74 -3.26 10.79
N SER A 324 -4.10 -3.12 9.51
CA SER A 324 -3.12 -2.94 8.44
C SER A 324 -3.60 -1.96 7.38
N ALA A 325 -2.65 -1.21 6.82
CA ALA A 325 -2.90 -0.27 5.74
C ALA A 325 -1.79 -0.33 4.68
N SER A 326 -2.17 -0.40 3.41
CA SER A 326 -1.24 -0.35 2.29
C SER A 326 -1.69 0.75 1.33
N ILE A 327 -0.88 1.79 1.16
CA ILE A 327 -1.26 3.00 0.41
C ILE A 327 -0.20 3.28 -0.66
N ASN A 328 -0.61 3.35 -1.91
CA ASN A 328 0.30 3.67 -3.01
C ASN A 328 -0.26 4.80 -3.85
N VAL A 329 0.61 5.73 -4.21
CA VAL A 329 0.29 6.86 -5.09
C VAL A 329 1.33 6.88 -6.20
N ILE A 330 0.88 6.85 -7.47
CA ILE A 330 1.73 7.07 -8.64
C ILE A 330 1.20 8.28 -9.40
N THR A 331 2.07 9.23 -9.68
CA THR A 331 1.86 10.26 -10.69
C THR A 331 2.92 10.07 -11.76
N ALA A 332 2.49 9.86 -13.01
CA ALA A 332 3.38 9.64 -14.14
C ALA A 332 3.00 10.59 -15.29
N GLU A 333 3.96 11.43 -15.71
CA GLU A 333 3.84 12.27 -16.90
C GLU A 333 4.87 11.82 -17.94
N VAL A 334 4.39 11.39 -19.10
CA VAL A 334 5.20 10.88 -20.21
C VAL A 334 4.92 11.74 -21.43
N GLU A 335 5.92 12.45 -21.94
CA GLU A 335 5.76 13.32 -23.11
C GLU A 335 6.85 13.07 -24.16
N ALA A 336 6.44 12.71 -25.36
CA ALA A 336 7.30 12.63 -26.54
C ALA A 336 6.82 13.63 -27.59
N TYR A 337 7.66 14.58 -28.02
CA TYR A 337 7.19 15.54 -29.03
C TYR A 337 8.27 16.18 -29.90
N ILE A 338 7.81 16.64 -31.07
CA ILE A 338 8.53 17.60 -31.93
C ILE A 338 7.79 18.93 -31.85
N ALA A 339 8.48 20.02 -31.52
CA ALA A 339 7.86 21.33 -31.38
C ALA A 339 8.66 22.43 -32.08
N GLU A 340 7.95 23.42 -32.62
CA GLU A 340 8.54 24.61 -33.23
C GLU A 340 7.73 25.85 -32.81
N SER A 341 8.38 26.73 -32.05
CA SER A 341 7.73 27.92 -31.48
C SER A 341 7.71 29.13 -32.42
N ASN A 342 8.55 29.12 -33.45
CA ASN A 342 8.68 30.16 -34.46
C ASN A 342 8.81 29.54 -35.87
N PRO A 343 7.70 29.12 -36.50
CA PRO A 343 7.69 28.54 -37.84
C PRO A 343 8.37 29.42 -38.91
N GLY A 344 8.42 30.74 -38.70
CA GLY A 344 9.12 31.69 -39.57
C GLY A 344 10.66 31.57 -39.55
N ALA A 345 11.24 30.76 -38.65
CA ALA A 345 12.67 30.48 -38.58
C ALA A 345 13.16 29.56 -39.72
N GLY A 346 12.26 28.85 -40.40
CA GLY A 346 12.60 27.95 -41.52
C GLY A 346 13.36 26.69 -41.11
N ARG A 347 13.30 26.32 -39.82
CA ARG A 347 13.78 25.04 -39.29
C ARG A 347 12.86 23.93 -39.77
N ARG A 348 13.40 22.73 -39.99
CA ARG A 348 12.67 21.58 -40.52
C ARG A 348 13.17 20.27 -39.92
N VAL A 349 12.30 19.27 -39.89
CA VAL A 349 12.65 17.87 -39.65
C VAL A 349 12.55 17.14 -40.98
N GLN A 350 13.65 16.62 -41.49
CA GLN A 350 13.69 16.00 -42.82
C GLN A 350 14.38 14.63 -42.77
N ILE A 351 13.72 13.64 -43.38
CA ILE A 351 14.26 12.28 -43.53
C ILE A 351 14.28 11.86 -44.99
N SER A 352 15.44 11.40 -45.45
CA SER A 352 15.65 11.03 -46.85
C SER A 352 14.84 9.78 -47.27
N ASN A 353 14.85 8.70 -46.48
CA ASN A 353 14.38 7.38 -46.96
C ASN A 353 13.55 6.55 -45.97
N ARG A 354 13.32 7.02 -44.74
CA ARG A 354 12.66 6.22 -43.69
C ARG A 354 11.65 7.00 -42.83
N THR A 355 11.46 6.59 -41.58
CA THR A 355 10.28 6.91 -40.76
C THR A 355 10.61 7.92 -39.67
N VAL A 356 9.65 8.80 -39.36
CA VAL A 356 9.64 9.56 -38.09
C VAL A 356 8.78 8.79 -37.11
N THR A 357 9.32 8.51 -35.93
CA THR A 357 8.56 7.91 -34.82
C THR A 357 8.56 8.86 -33.63
N VAL A 358 7.39 9.17 -33.09
CA VAL A 358 7.22 9.86 -31.81
C VAL A 358 6.36 8.96 -30.92
N ASP A 359 6.96 8.43 -29.86
CA ASP A 359 6.38 7.35 -29.05
C ASP A 359 6.41 7.71 -27.57
N ALA A 360 5.27 7.61 -26.88
CA ALA A 360 5.14 7.81 -25.46
C ALA A 360 4.43 6.62 -24.82
N GLU A 361 5.08 5.92 -23.89
CA GLU A 361 4.57 4.69 -23.29
C GLU A 361 4.60 4.73 -21.75
N ASP A 362 3.49 4.35 -21.10
CA ASP A 362 3.44 4.09 -19.65
C ASP A 362 3.05 2.64 -19.36
N ASN A 363 3.87 1.94 -18.57
CA ASN A 363 3.68 0.54 -18.17
C ASN A 363 3.65 0.40 -16.65
N SER A 364 2.83 1.22 -15.99
CA SER A 364 2.81 1.24 -14.52
C SER A 364 2.05 0.06 -13.89
N VAL A 365 2.61 -0.47 -12.80
CA VAL A 365 2.04 -1.58 -12.04
C VAL A 365 1.98 -1.25 -10.55
N ILE A 366 0.81 -1.39 -9.94
CA ILE A 366 0.62 -1.25 -8.49
C ILE A 366 0.04 -2.53 -7.91
N VAL A 367 0.70 -3.06 -6.88
CA VAL A 367 0.23 -4.20 -6.08
C VAL A 367 0.18 -3.81 -4.61
N SER A 368 -0.99 -3.93 -3.99
CA SER A 368 -1.23 -3.50 -2.61
C SER A 368 -1.98 -4.52 -1.79
N ASN A 369 -1.29 -5.09 -0.79
CA ASN A 369 -1.84 -6.15 0.04
C ASN A 369 -1.88 -5.72 1.51
N ALA A 370 -3.04 -5.84 2.16
CA ALA A 370 -3.18 -5.59 3.59
C ALA A 370 -3.92 -6.74 4.30
N GLY A 371 -3.34 -7.25 5.39
CA GLY A 371 -3.93 -8.33 6.19
C GLY A 371 -3.98 -8.00 7.68
N ALA A 372 -5.07 -8.34 8.36
CA ALA A 372 -5.17 -8.19 9.81
C ALA A 372 -5.78 -9.44 10.44
N LEU A 373 -5.21 -9.91 11.56
CA LEU A 373 -5.75 -11.03 12.32
C LEU A 373 -5.74 -10.73 13.82
N ALA A 374 -6.91 -10.77 14.45
CA ALA A 374 -7.02 -10.63 15.90
C ALA A 374 -7.69 -11.84 16.55
N ILE A 375 -7.05 -12.43 17.57
CA ILE A 375 -7.59 -13.58 18.28
C ILE A 375 -7.57 -13.32 19.79
N SER A 376 -8.71 -13.46 20.45
CA SER A 376 -8.81 -13.36 21.91
C SER A 376 -9.41 -14.62 22.53
N SER A 377 -8.96 -14.97 23.74
CA SER A 377 -9.46 -16.10 24.52
C SER A 377 -9.46 -15.76 26.00
N ALA A 378 -10.65 -15.57 26.58
CA ALA A 378 -10.83 -15.24 27.99
C ALA A 378 -11.49 -16.39 28.75
N LYS A 379 -10.77 -17.00 29.68
CA LYS A 379 -11.26 -18.06 30.57
C LYS A 379 -11.25 -17.61 32.02
N GLY A 380 -12.42 -17.49 32.63
CA GLY A 380 -12.57 -17.07 34.01
C GLY A 380 -13.48 -18.00 34.80
N THR A 381 -13.24 -18.08 36.10
CA THR A 381 -14.05 -18.95 36.96
C THR A 381 -15.49 -18.47 37.05
N GLN A 382 -15.71 -17.19 37.35
CA GLN A 382 -17.03 -16.56 37.38
C GLN A 382 -17.41 -16.03 36.01
N TRP A 383 -16.54 -15.23 35.38
CA TRP A 383 -16.85 -14.64 34.07
C TRP A 383 -15.64 -14.55 33.15
N GLY A 384 -15.86 -14.67 31.84
CA GLY A 384 -14.85 -14.47 30.80
C GLY A 384 -15.37 -13.52 29.73
N ILE A 385 -14.55 -12.54 29.33
CA ILE A 385 -14.89 -11.54 28.32
C ILE A 385 -13.80 -11.51 27.25
N GLY A 386 -14.11 -11.97 26.04
CA GLY A 386 -13.22 -11.99 24.87
C GLY A 386 -13.66 -10.96 23.84
N LEU A 387 -12.71 -10.16 23.35
CA LEU A 387 -12.91 -9.11 22.36
C LEU A 387 -11.83 -9.20 21.28
N ALA A 388 -12.20 -9.28 20.00
CA ALA A 388 -11.24 -9.33 18.90
C ALA A 388 -11.63 -8.40 17.75
N LEU A 389 -10.70 -7.55 17.29
CA LEU A 389 -10.91 -6.57 16.23
C LEU A 389 -9.85 -6.71 15.14
N GLY A 390 -10.24 -6.99 13.89
CA GLY A 390 -9.30 -7.09 12.76
C GLY A 390 -9.72 -6.20 11.60
N ALA A 391 -8.90 -5.23 11.20
CA ALA A 391 -9.20 -4.32 10.09
C ALA A 391 -8.03 -4.17 9.11
N ALA A 392 -8.32 -4.23 7.80
CA ALA A 392 -7.32 -4.05 6.75
C ALA A 392 -7.82 -3.08 5.66
N VAL A 393 -6.94 -2.23 5.14
CA VAL A 393 -7.25 -1.32 4.03
C VAL A 393 -6.10 -1.28 3.01
N ALA A 394 -6.44 -1.32 1.72
CA ALA A 394 -5.52 -1.08 0.63
C ALA A 394 -6.06 0.05 -0.24
N VAL A 395 -5.25 1.07 -0.53
CA VAL A 395 -5.61 2.23 -1.34
C VAL A 395 -4.54 2.44 -2.40
N ASN A 396 -4.94 2.43 -3.66
CA ASN A 396 -4.08 2.80 -4.78
C ASN A 396 -4.68 3.99 -5.51
N ILE A 397 -3.87 5.00 -5.76
CA ILE A 397 -4.23 6.19 -6.54
C ILE A 397 -3.21 6.33 -7.65
N SER A 398 -3.66 6.43 -8.88
CA SER A 398 -2.80 6.67 -10.03
C SER A 398 -3.34 7.85 -10.85
N ASP A 399 -2.44 8.75 -11.22
CA ASP A 399 -2.70 9.87 -12.13
C ASP A 399 -1.68 9.81 -13.26
N LYS A 400 -2.16 9.78 -14.50
CA LYS A 400 -1.36 9.48 -15.69
C LYS A 400 -1.65 10.45 -16.81
N LYS A 401 -0.59 10.94 -17.42
CA LYS A 401 -0.64 11.79 -18.60
C LYS A 401 0.41 11.34 -19.59
N VAL A 402 -0.04 10.74 -20.70
CA VAL A 402 0.83 10.22 -21.77
C VAL A 402 0.53 11.00 -23.03
N ARG A 403 1.52 11.69 -23.59
CA ARG A 403 1.35 12.55 -24.77
C ARG A 403 2.42 12.28 -25.80
N ALA A 404 2.02 12.05 -27.04
CA ALA A 404 2.90 12.00 -28.19
C ALA A 404 2.44 13.00 -29.25
N GLY A 405 3.32 13.81 -29.82
CA GLY A 405 2.84 14.70 -30.88
C GLY A 405 3.84 15.59 -31.60
N ILE A 406 3.32 16.30 -32.58
CA ILE A 406 4.04 17.30 -33.39
C ILE A 406 3.29 18.64 -33.28
N SER A 407 4.00 19.71 -32.96
CA SER A 407 3.42 21.04 -32.74
C SER A 407 4.17 22.14 -33.48
N GLY A 408 3.50 22.86 -34.37
CA GLY A 408 4.06 23.98 -35.15
C GLY A 408 5.23 23.63 -36.09
N ALA A 409 5.57 22.35 -36.26
CA ALA A 409 6.78 21.92 -36.96
C ALA A 409 6.54 21.58 -38.43
N ASP A 410 7.58 21.76 -39.26
CA ASP A 410 7.62 21.29 -40.65
C ASP A 410 8.38 19.97 -40.72
N VAL A 411 7.68 18.88 -41.06
CA VAL A 411 8.18 17.51 -41.02
C VAL A 411 7.99 16.84 -42.39
N GLU A 412 9.09 16.48 -43.03
CA GLU A 412 9.12 15.73 -44.29
C GLU A 412 9.77 14.35 -44.06
N ALA A 413 9.01 13.27 -44.27
CA ALA A 413 9.49 11.91 -44.11
C ALA A 413 9.53 11.14 -45.44
N GLY A 414 10.62 10.41 -45.69
CA GLY A 414 10.75 9.52 -46.84
C GLY A 414 9.68 8.40 -46.87
N LYS A 415 9.32 7.87 -45.69
CA LYS A 415 8.28 6.86 -45.50
C LYS A 415 7.20 7.37 -44.54
N ASP A 416 7.03 6.69 -43.40
CA ASP A 416 5.88 6.88 -42.52
C ASP A 416 6.19 7.97 -41.48
N ILE A 417 5.14 8.57 -40.96
CA ILE A 417 5.18 9.35 -39.72
C ILE A 417 4.24 8.65 -38.75
N ILE A 418 4.80 8.18 -37.64
CA ILE A 418 4.09 7.38 -36.65
C ILE A 418 4.15 8.13 -35.32
N ILE A 419 2.98 8.45 -34.76
CA ILE A 419 2.83 9.10 -33.47
C ILE A 419 1.98 8.19 -32.59
N THR A 420 2.57 7.64 -31.53
CA THR A 420 1.92 6.68 -30.65
C THR A 420 1.99 7.15 -29.20
N ALA A 421 0.84 7.16 -28.53
CA ALA A 421 0.71 7.33 -27.10
C ALA A 421 0.02 6.10 -26.52
N GLU A 422 0.66 5.38 -25.61
CA GLU A 422 0.15 4.13 -25.05
C GLU A 422 0.27 4.10 -23.52
N SER A 423 -0.81 3.68 -22.84
CA SER A 423 -0.85 3.48 -21.39
C SER A 423 -1.35 2.06 -21.07
N ASN A 424 -0.49 1.23 -20.49
CA ASN A 424 -0.75 -0.16 -20.09
C ASN A 424 -0.71 -0.29 -18.56
N ALA A 425 -1.61 0.44 -17.87
CA ALA A 425 -1.63 0.49 -16.42
C ALA A 425 -2.34 -0.73 -15.78
N ASN A 426 -1.72 -1.34 -14.76
CA ASN A 426 -2.33 -2.41 -13.98
C ASN A 426 -2.29 -2.13 -12.48
N THR A 427 -3.44 -2.14 -11.81
CA THR A 427 -3.55 -1.90 -10.37
C THR A 427 -4.32 -3.03 -9.69
N TRP A 428 -3.71 -3.67 -8.70
CA TRP A 428 -4.30 -4.74 -7.90
C TRP A 428 -4.26 -4.42 -6.40
N ALA A 429 -5.39 -4.62 -5.71
CA ALA A 429 -5.53 -4.46 -4.27
C ALA A 429 -6.20 -5.66 -3.61
N LEU A 430 -5.57 -6.27 -2.61
CA LEU A 430 -6.15 -7.34 -1.81
C LEU A 430 -6.15 -6.98 -0.32
N THR A 431 -7.32 -7.09 0.32
CA THR A 431 -7.43 -6.94 1.78
C THR A 431 -8.08 -8.13 2.47
N MET A 432 -7.57 -8.44 3.67
CA MET A 432 -8.06 -9.55 4.47
C MET A 432 -8.23 -9.14 5.95
N GLY A 433 -9.47 -9.17 6.44
CA GLY A 433 -9.82 -8.92 7.84
C GLY A 433 -10.22 -10.21 8.57
N GLY A 434 -9.37 -10.71 9.44
CA GLY A 434 -9.58 -11.90 10.26
C GLY A 434 -9.80 -11.58 11.73
N PHE A 435 -10.78 -12.22 12.37
CA PHE A 435 -10.98 -12.05 13.82
C PHE A 435 -11.64 -13.25 14.52
N GLY A 436 -11.27 -13.48 15.78
CA GLY A 436 -11.75 -14.60 16.58
C GLY A 436 -11.84 -14.24 18.06
N ALA A 437 -13.02 -14.32 18.68
CA ALA A 437 -13.16 -14.13 20.12
C ALA A 437 -13.70 -15.38 20.82
N GLY A 438 -13.00 -15.82 21.85
CA GLY A 438 -13.38 -16.92 22.73
C GLY A 438 -13.60 -16.44 24.15
N ALA A 439 -14.68 -16.88 24.79
CA ALA A 439 -14.96 -16.57 26.18
C ALA A 439 -15.52 -17.79 26.94
N LYS A 440 -15.03 -18.02 28.16
CA LYS A 440 -15.50 -19.10 29.05
C LYS A 440 -15.67 -18.62 30.48
N GLY A 441 -16.86 -18.83 31.04
CA GLY A 441 -17.20 -18.54 32.44
C GLY A 441 -17.75 -19.78 33.14
N THR A 442 -16.93 -20.48 33.92
CA THR A 442 -17.29 -21.82 34.43
C THR A 442 -18.38 -21.83 35.51
N GLU A 443 -18.58 -20.72 36.21
CA GLU A 443 -19.56 -20.59 37.30
C GLU A 443 -20.69 -19.61 36.96
N ARG A 444 -20.45 -18.61 36.10
CA ARG A 444 -21.49 -17.61 35.73
C ARG A 444 -21.51 -17.27 34.24
N TYR A 445 -20.78 -16.25 33.79
CA TYR A 445 -21.07 -15.54 32.53
C TYR A 445 -19.95 -15.64 31.49
N ALA A 446 -20.28 -15.67 30.20
CA ALA A 446 -19.30 -15.55 29.14
C ALA A 446 -19.77 -14.55 28.07
N PHE A 447 -18.89 -13.66 27.63
CA PHE A 447 -19.18 -12.70 26.57
C PHE A 447 -18.05 -12.73 25.55
N ALA A 448 -18.35 -13.09 24.31
CA ALA A 448 -17.42 -13.03 23.20
C ALA A 448 -17.95 -12.06 22.15
N LEU A 449 -17.18 -11.04 21.81
CA LEU A 449 -17.51 -10.13 20.73
C LEU A 449 -16.31 -10.05 19.79
N SER A 450 -16.57 -10.22 18.50
CA SER A 450 -15.55 -10.03 17.49
C SER A 450 -16.10 -9.20 16.33
N ALA A 451 -15.24 -8.35 15.77
CA ALA A 451 -15.60 -7.52 14.65
C ALA A 451 -14.42 -7.26 13.72
N GLY A 452 -14.71 -6.94 12.47
CA GLY A 452 -13.65 -6.55 11.55
C GLY A 452 -14.14 -6.10 10.20
N ALA A 453 -13.19 -5.52 9.46
CA ALA A 453 -13.44 -4.92 8.16
C ALA A 453 -12.26 -5.14 7.20
N ALA A 454 -12.55 -5.20 5.91
CA ALA A 454 -11.55 -5.21 4.86
C ALA A 454 -12.01 -4.29 3.72
N GLY A 455 -11.12 -3.43 3.21
CA GLY A 455 -11.46 -2.47 2.18
C GLY A 455 -10.35 -2.30 1.15
N SER A 456 -10.65 -2.54 -0.11
CA SER A 456 -9.74 -2.28 -1.23
C SER A 456 -10.28 -1.13 -2.08
N VAL A 457 -9.45 -0.13 -2.35
CA VAL A 457 -9.82 1.06 -3.11
C VAL A 457 -8.77 1.33 -4.18
N ASN A 458 -9.21 1.45 -5.42
CA ASN A 458 -8.36 1.86 -6.53
C ASN A 458 -9.02 3.03 -7.26
N MET A 459 -8.25 4.09 -7.50
CA MET A 459 -8.66 5.24 -8.29
C MET A 459 -7.59 5.48 -9.36
N MET A 460 -8.00 5.59 -10.61
CA MET A 460 -7.10 5.90 -11.72
C MET A 460 -7.70 7.00 -12.56
N ASP A 461 -6.89 8.02 -12.83
CA ASP A 461 -7.12 9.01 -13.87
C ASP A 461 -6.03 8.83 -14.94
N SER A 462 -6.43 8.79 -16.20
CA SER A 462 -5.56 8.50 -17.33
C SER A 462 -5.94 9.35 -18.53
N VAL A 463 -4.99 10.17 -18.97
CA VAL A 463 -5.08 11.02 -20.16
C VAL A 463 -4.04 10.52 -21.16
N VAL A 464 -4.48 10.05 -22.32
CA VAL A 464 -3.61 9.54 -23.39
C VAL A 464 -3.90 10.31 -24.67
N GLU A 465 -2.90 11.01 -25.20
CA GLU A 465 -3.08 11.92 -26.32
C GLU A 465 -2.03 11.72 -27.41
N SER A 466 -2.47 11.49 -28.64
CA SER A 466 -1.65 11.64 -29.84
C SER A 466 -2.13 12.85 -30.65
N TYR A 467 -1.20 13.70 -31.12
CA TYR A 467 -1.60 14.93 -31.81
C TYR A 467 -0.64 15.44 -32.89
N ILE A 468 -1.21 16.10 -33.88
CA ILE A 468 -0.52 17.05 -34.78
C ILE A 468 -1.24 18.39 -34.65
N SER A 469 -0.54 19.45 -34.25
CA SER A 469 -1.19 20.72 -33.90
C SER A 469 -0.40 21.99 -34.24
N GLU A 470 -1.01 23.15 -33.96
CA GLU A 470 -0.38 24.48 -33.94
C GLU A 470 0.25 24.94 -35.26
N GLY A 471 -0.35 24.61 -36.41
CA GLY A 471 0.17 25.04 -37.72
C GLY A 471 1.25 24.11 -38.28
N SER A 472 1.29 22.84 -37.85
CA SER A 472 2.26 21.87 -38.38
C SER A 472 2.06 21.61 -39.87
N SER A 473 3.16 21.40 -40.58
CA SER A 473 3.21 21.02 -42.00
C SER A 473 3.83 19.63 -42.10
N ILE A 474 3.04 18.64 -42.54
CA ILE A 474 3.44 17.24 -42.55
C ILE A 474 3.40 16.72 -43.98
N HIS A 475 4.52 16.14 -44.43
CA HIS A 475 4.63 15.55 -45.76
C HIS A 475 5.30 14.18 -45.72
N THR A 476 4.68 13.17 -46.31
CA THR A 476 5.33 11.87 -46.57
C THR A 476 5.54 11.65 -48.06
N ILE A 477 6.72 11.15 -48.45
CA ILE A 477 7.08 10.91 -49.86
C ILE A 477 6.50 9.59 -50.36
N SER A 478 6.53 8.53 -49.52
CA SER A 478 6.06 7.19 -49.90
C SER A 478 5.29 6.43 -48.83
N GLY A 479 5.16 6.98 -47.62
CA GLY A 479 4.53 6.31 -46.47
C GLY A 479 3.25 6.95 -45.97
N ALA A 480 2.72 6.41 -44.88
CA ALA A 480 1.49 6.82 -44.22
C ALA A 480 1.72 7.83 -43.10
N VAL A 481 0.64 8.46 -42.65
CA VAL A 481 0.62 9.23 -41.40
C VAL A 481 -0.30 8.50 -40.43
N ILE A 482 0.23 8.07 -39.29
CA ILE A 482 -0.46 7.23 -38.31
C ILE A 482 -0.40 7.90 -36.95
N LEU A 483 -1.55 8.20 -36.37
CA LEU A 483 -1.70 8.68 -35.00
C LEU A 483 -2.47 7.63 -34.21
N SER A 484 -1.90 7.13 -33.12
CA SER A 484 -2.53 6.13 -32.26
C SER A 484 -2.46 6.57 -30.80
N ALA A 485 -3.62 6.67 -30.15
CA ALA A 485 -3.74 6.86 -28.71
C ALA A 485 -4.45 5.64 -28.12
N GLN A 486 -3.80 4.92 -27.20
CA GLN A 486 -4.31 3.68 -26.64
C GLN A 486 -4.20 3.66 -25.11
N ASP A 487 -5.32 3.40 -24.43
CA ASP A 487 -5.36 3.22 -22.97
C ASP A 487 -5.92 1.84 -22.62
N ASN A 488 -5.06 0.98 -22.07
CA ASN A 488 -5.33 -0.37 -21.61
C ASN A 488 -5.25 -0.48 -20.08
N ALA A 489 -6.03 0.33 -19.36
CA ALA A 489 -6.09 0.28 -17.91
C ALA A 489 -6.86 -0.93 -17.34
N THR A 490 -6.24 -1.65 -16.40
CA THR A 490 -6.88 -2.70 -15.58
C THR A 490 -6.82 -2.37 -14.09
N ILE A 491 -7.96 -2.47 -13.41
CA ILE A 491 -8.09 -2.25 -11.98
C ILE A 491 -8.81 -3.42 -11.30
N GLU A 492 -8.17 -3.97 -10.27
CA GLU A 492 -8.68 -5.11 -9.51
C GLU A 492 -8.69 -4.83 -8.01
N ALA A 493 -9.85 -5.02 -7.36
CA ALA A 493 -9.97 -4.88 -5.91
C ALA A 493 -10.73 -6.05 -5.26
N ASP A 494 -10.03 -6.74 -4.37
CA ASP A 494 -10.52 -7.90 -3.66
C ASP A 494 -10.49 -7.66 -2.15
N SER A 495 -11.59 -7.97 -1.46
CA SER A 495 -11.71 -7.80 -0.01
C SER A 495 -12.42 -8.96 0.65
N LEU A 496 -11.75 -9.55 1.65
CA LEU A 496 -12.24 -10.71 2.38
C LEU A 496 -12.31 -10.41 3.88
N VAL A 497 -13.45 -10.73 4.50
CA VAL A 497 -13.59 -10.75 5.95
C VAL A 497 -14.04 -12.10 6.44
N VAL A 498 -13.36 -12.63 7.47
CA VAL A 498 -13.75 -13.86 8.16
C VAL A 498 -13.65 -13.67 9.66
N GLY A 499 -14.72 -14.02 10.39
CA GLY A 499 -14.58 -14.07 11.84
C GLY A 499 -15.59 -14.83 12.66
N ILE A 500 -15.16 -15.21 13.85
CA ILE A 500 -15.87 -16.14 14.73
C ILE A 500 -15.94 -15.59 16.16
N ALA A 501 -17.07 -15.77 16.83
CA ALA A 501 -17.21 -15.51 18.27
C ALA A 501 -17.82 -16.72 18.98
N VAL A 502 -17.21 -17.19 20.06
CA VAL A 502 -17.72 -18.33 20.85
C VAL A 502 -17.71 -18.01 22.35
N ALA A 503 -18.86 -18.10 22.99
CA ALA A 503 -19.03 -17.89 24.43
C ALA A 503 -19.62 -19.14 25.10
N VAL A 504 -19.00 -19.60 26.20
CA VAL A 504 -19.49 -20.74 27.00
C VAL A 504 -19.58 -20.36 28.48
N GLY A 505 -20.80 -20.27 29.00
CA GLY A 505 -21.08 -19.89 30.39
C GLY A 505 -21.92 -20.93 31.12
N LYS A 506 -21.91 -20.93 32.45
CA LYS A 506 -22.83 -21.78 33.23
C LYS A 506 -24.21 -21.14 33.35
N THR A 507 -24.26 -19.87 33.76
CA THR A 507 -25.50 -19.11 33.89
C THR A 507 -25.90 -18.46 32.57
N SER A 508 -25.03 -17.69 31.93
CA SER A 508 -25.35 -17.05 30.64
C SER A 508 -24.13 -16.91 29.75
N ALA A 509 -24.34 -16.97 28.44
CA ALA A 509 -23.30 -16.80 27.45
C ALA A 509 -23.82 -16.05 26.24
N VAL A 510 -23.10 -15.02 25.79
CA VAL A 510 -23.46 -14.25 24.61
C VAL A 510 -22.25 -14.16 23.69
N ALA A 511 -22.44 -14.54 22.42
CA ALA A 511 -21.47 -14.37 21.36
C ALA A 511 -22.00 -13.42 20.29
N ALA A 512 -21.18 -12.51 19.79
CA ALA A 512 -21.52 -11.66 18.66
C ALA A 512 -20.34 -11.52 17.68
N SER A 513 -20.62 -11.61 16.38
CA SER A 513 -19.60 -11.51 15.32
C SER A 513 -20.10 -10.57 14.20
N LEU A 514 -19.30 -9.55 13.86
CA LEU A 514 -19.66 -8.53 12.87
C LEU A 514 -18.55 -8.36 11.83
N GLY A 515 -18.85 -8.58 10.56
CA GLY A 515 -17.84 -8.50 9.48
C GLY A 515 -18.36 -7.75 8.27
N GLY A 516 -17.54 -6.87 7.70
CA GLY A 516 -17.88 -6.12 6.49
C GLY A 516 -16.71 -6.00 5.54
N SER A 517 -16.88 -6.39 4.28
CA SER A 517 -15.89 -6.11 3.22
C SER A 517 -16.43 -5.11 2.20
N PHE A 518 -15.55 -4.28 1.65
CA PHE A 518 -15.91 -3.40 0.55
C PHE A 518 -14.80 -3.26 -0.49
N SER A 519 -15.20 -3.03 -1.74
CA SER A 519 -14.30 -2.78 -2.86
C SER A 519 -14.80 -1.55 -3.61
N VAL A 520 -13.91 -0.61 -3.92
CA VAL A 520 -14.24 0.57 -4.73
C VAL A 520 -13.21 0.72 -5.84
N ASN A 521 -13.68 0.70 -7.09
CA ASN A 521 -12.86 0.96 -8.26
C ASN A 521 -13.45 2.12 -9.05
N ASP A 522 -12.62 3.11 -9.36
CA ASP A 522 -12.98 4.29 -10.15
C ASP A 522 -11.92 4.49 -11.22
N LEU A 523 -12.31 4.32 -12.49
CA LEU A 523 -11.44 4.41 -13.65
C LEU A 523 -11.94 5.54 -14.55
N ARG A 524 -11.22 6.66 -14.57
CA ARG A 524 -11.44 7.77 -15.49
C ARG A 524 -10.42 7.72 -16.61
N LYS A 525 -10.89 7.81 -17.85
CA LYS A 525 -10.07 7.73 -19.05
C LYS A 525 -10.44 8.83 -20.02
N GLU A 526 -9.43 9.44 -20.59
CA GLU A 526 -9.55 10.41 -21.67
C GLU A 526 -8.53 10.07 -22.74
N VAL A 527 -8.99 9.56 -23.88
CA VAL A 527 -8.14 9.13 -24.99
C VAL A 527 -8.43 10.02 -26.19
N ARG A 528 -7.43 10.72 -26.70
CA ARG A 528 -7.56 11.61 -27.85
C ARG A 528 -6.51 11.33 -28.92
N SER A 529 -6.94 11.23 -30.16
CA SER A 529 -6.06 11.20 -31.34
C SER A 529 -6.55 12.26 -32.31
N THR A 530 -5.75 13.32 -32.54
CA THR A 530 -6.25 14.52 -33.22
C THR A 530 -5.25 15.16 -34.19
N ILE A 531 -5.78 15.73 -35.28
CA ILE A 531 -5.06 16.66 -36.14
C ILE A 531 -5.79 18.01 -36.09
N SER A 532 -5.12 19.04 -35.60
CA SER A 532 -5.72 20.36 -35.35
C SER A 532 -4.90 21.47 -35.99
N ASP A 533 -5.58 22.42 -36.64
CA ASP A 533 -4.96 23.62 -37.24
C ASP A 533 -3.71 23.33 -38.08
N SER A 534 -3.67 22.23 -38.84
CA SER A 534 -2.45 21.74 -39.49
C SER A 534 -2.69 21.32 -40.95
N THR A 535 -1.60 21.17 -41.72
CA THR A 535 -1.64 20.66 -43.09
C THR A 535 -0.90 19.32 -43.17
N VAL A 536 -1.60 18.27 -43.59
CA VAL A 536 -1.06 16.91 -43.70
C VAL A 536 -1.23 16.41 -45.13
N THR A 537 -0.12 16.05 -45.78
CA THR A 537 -0.10 15.45 -47.11
C THR A 537 0.62 14.11 -47.05
N SER A 538 -0.17 13.03 -47.02
CA SER A 538 0.33 11.66 -46.99
C SER A 538 0.40 11.06 -48.39
N ALA A 539 1.50 10.38 -48.72
CA ALA A 539 1.61 9.54 -49.91
C ALA A 539 0.83 8.23 -49.79
N GLN A 540 0.51 7.79 -48.56
CA GLN A 540 -0.36 6.65 -48.29
C GLN A 540 -1.64 7.05 -47.51
N GLN A 541 -2.19 6.12 -46.72
CA GLN A 541 -3.34 6.35 -45.86
C GLN A 541 -3.00 7.34 -44.74
N VAL A 542 -4.03 7.99 -44.21
CA VAL A 542 -3.96 8.75 -42.95
C VAL A 542 -4.86 8.04 -41.95
N ASP A 543 -4.27 7.53 -40.87
CA ASP A 543 -4.97 6.80 -39.82
C ASP A 543 -4.89 7.55 -38.50
N ILE A 544 -6.05 7.75 -37.87
CA ILE A 544 -6.21 8.46 -36.60
C ILE A 544 -7.04 7.56 -35.68
N ASP A 545 -6.35 6.83 -34.81
CA ASP A 545 -6.96 5.84 -33.92
C ASP A 545 -6.89 6.29 -32.46
N ALA A 546 -8.04 6.27 -31.79
CA ALA A 546 -8.20 6.45 -30.36
C ALA A 546 -8.92 5.21 -29.78
N SER A 547 -8.25 4.45 -28.93
CA SER A 547 -8.77 3.20 -28.36
C SER A 547 -8.68 3.21 -26.84
N SER A 548 -9.76 2.82 -26.18
CA SER A 548 -9.82 2.71 -24.73
C SER A 548 -10.37 1.35 -24.31
N ASN A 549 -9.59 0.61 -23.53
CA ASN A 549 -9.90 -0.71 -23.02
C ASN A 549 -9.76 -0.72 -21.49
N GLY A 550 -10.84 -0.33 -20.81
CA GLY A 550 -10.87 -0.28 -19.34
C GLY A 550 -11.45 -1.56 -18.75
N THR A 551 -10.71 -2.27 -17.91
CA THR A 551 -11.22 -3.47 -17.22
C THR A 551 -11.27 -3.25 -15.71
N ILE A 552 -12.42 -3.53 -15.10
CA ILE A 552 -12.58 -3.57 -13.65
C ILE A 552 -12.97 -4.98 -13.19
N TRP A 553 -12.23 -5.52 -12.22
CA TRP A 553 -12.61 -6.68 -11.44
C TRP A 553 -12.81 -6.32 -9.96
N ALA A 554 -13.87 -6.82 -9.35
CA ALA A 554 -14.12 -6.63 -7.92
C ALA A 554 -14.70 -7.89 -7.27
N LEU A 555 -14.11 -8.31 -6.14
CA LEU A 555 -14.66 -9.37 -5.29
C LEU A 555 -14.73 -8.94 -3.83
N THR A 556 -15.92 -9.02 -3.25
CA THR A 556 -16.12 -8.78 -1.81
C THR A 556 -16.75 -9.99 -1.15
N VAL A 557 -16.15 -10.47 -0.06
CA VAL A 557 -16.64 -11.63 0.70
C VAL A 557 -16.68 -11.32 2.18
N GLY A 558 -17.81 -11.61 2.83
CA GLY A 558 -18.01 -11.43 4.27
C GLY A 558 -18.55 -12.71 4.93
N GLY A 559 -17.72 -13.37 5.74
CA GLY A 559 -18.09 -14.60 6.46
C GLY A 559 -18.02 -14.41 7.97
N VAL A 560 -19.14 -14.56 8.69
CA VAL A 560 -19.13 -14.53 10.16
C VAL A 560 -19.92 -15.64 10.82
N GLY A 561 -19.41 -16.09 11.96
CA GLY A 561 -20.03 -17.10 12.81
C GLY A 561 -20.09 -16.67 14.28
N SER A 562 -21.19 -16.95 14.97
CA SER A 562 -21.28 -16.77 16.43
C SER A 562 -21.96 -17.95 17.12
N GLY A 563 -21.49 -18.28 18.32
CA GLY A 563 -21.98 -19.41 19.10
C GLY A 563 -22.01 -19.12 20.60
N GLY A 564 -23.20 -19.06 21.19
CA GLY A 564 -23.37 -18.83 22.64
C GLY A 564 -24.00 -20.05 23.33
N LYS A 565 -23.31 -20.63 24.32
CA LYS A 565 -23.80 -21.78 25.08
C LYS A 565 -23.89 -21.50 26.58
N ALA A 566 -25.06 -21.70 27.18
CA ALA A 566 -25.28 -21.66 28.62
C ALA A 566 -26.07 -22.87 29.14
N GLU A 567 -25.79 -23.30 30.38
CA GLU A 567 -26.47 -24.46 30.98
C GLU A 567 -27.77 -24.09 31.70
N GLN A 568 -27.78 -22.98 32.45
CA GLN A 568 -28.84 -22.70 33.43
C GLN A 568 -29.86 -21.65 33.00
N ASN A 569 -29.45 -20.64 32.21
CA ASN A 569 -30.33 -19.54 31.86
C ASN A 569 -30.26 -19.22 30.37
N PHE A 570 -29.33 -18.36 29.92
CA PHE A 570 -29.42 -17.75 28.59
C PHE A 570 -28.20 -18.01 27.71
N GLY A 571 -28.39 -18.63 26.54
CA GLY A 571 -27.38 -18.78 25.48
C GLY A 571 -27.75 -17.98 24.24
N GLY A 572 -27.02 -16.89 23.98
CA GLY A 572 -27.29 -15.93 22.90
C GLY A 572 -26.21 -15.89 21.84
N ALA A 573 -26.60 -15.77 20.57
CA ALA A 573 -25.69 -15.57 19.44
C ALA A 573 -26.23 -14.52 18.45
N ILE A 574 -25.37 -13.62 17.98
CA ILE A 574 -25.70 -12.62 16.95
C ILE A 574 -24.59 -12.58 15.90
N SER A 575 -24.95 -12.71 14.62
CA SER A 575 -23.98 -12.59 13.51
C SER A 575 -24.47 -11.57 12.48
N VAL A 576 -23.58 -10.68 12.03
CA VAL A 576 -23.87 -9.67 11.00
C VAL A 576 -22.75 -9.67 9.95
N ALA A 577 -23.11 -9.93 8.69
CA ALA A 577 -22.17 -9.91 7.56
C ALA A 577 -22.55 -8.85 6.52
N GLY A 578 -21.56 -8.13 5.98
CA GLY A 578 -21.73 -7.21 4.86
C GLY A 578 -20.67 -7.42 3.78
N ALA A 579 -21.05 -7.25 2.52
CA ALA A 579 -20.13 -7.19 1.39
C ALA A 579 -20.64 -6.16 0.36
N GLY A 580 -19.79 -5.27 -0.13
CA GLY A 580 -20.22 -4.21 -1.04
C GLY A 580 -19.16 -3.85 -2.08
N SER A 581 -19.48 -3.93 -3.37
CA SER A 581 -18.61 -3.42 -4.44
C SER A 581 -19.25 -2.24 -5.19
N VAL A 582 -18.43 -1.23 -5.48
CA VAL A 582 -18.80 -0.07 -6.30
C VAL A 582 -17.74 0.10 -7.39
N ASN A 583 -18.17 0.07 -8.65
CA ASN A 583 -17.27 0.15 -9.80
C ASN A 583 -17.78 1.18 -10.79
N VAL A 584 -16.93 2.13 -11.16
CA VAL A 584 -17.26 3.19 -12.11
C VAL A 584 -16.17 3.24 -13.18
N ILE A 585 -16.59 3.24 -14.44
CA ILE A 585 -15.75 3.62 -15.58
C ILE A 585 -16.35 4.86 -16.20
N ASP A 586 -15.56 5.92 -16.36
CA ASP A 586 -15.90 7.10 -17.13
C ASP A 586 -14.88 7.26 -18.26
N SER A 587 -15.30 7.06 -19.51
CA SER A 587 -14.39 6.93 -20.66
C SER A 587 -14.77 7.91 -21.77
N THR A 588 -13.93 8.91 -22.03
CA THR A 588 -14.07 9.81 -23.19
C THR A 588 -13.04 9.43 -24.23
N VAL A 589 -13.49 9.13 -25.46
CA VAL A 589 -12.62 8.70 -26.56
C VAL A 589 -12.92 9.54 -27.80
N GLU A 590 -11.92 10.24 -28.31
CA GLU A 590 -12.08 11.16 -29.44
C GLU A 590 -11.01 10.93 -30.50
N ALA A 591 -11.46 10.69 -31.75
CA ALA A 591 -10.64 10.72 -32.95
C ALA A 591 -11.11 11.88 -33.83
N GLY A 592 -10.25 12.84 -34.15
CA GLY A 592 -10.70 14.12 -34.71
C GLY A 592 -9.76 14.77 -35.73
N ILE A 593 -10.34 15.46 -36.70
CA ILE A 593 -9.65 16.44 -37.56
C ILE A 593 -10.35 17.80 -37.40
N GLU A 594 -9.65 18.83 -36.94
CA GLU A 594 -10.21 20.16 -36.67
C GLU A 594 -9.38 21.26 -37.35
N GLY A 595 -10.03 22.21 -38.03
CA GLY A 595 -9.35 23.38 -38.63
C GLY A 595 -8.24 23.03 -39.63
N SER A 596 -8.22 21.82 -40.19
CA SER A 596 -7.04 21.24 -40.85
C SER A 596 -7.26 20.94 -42.33
N THR A 597 -6.17 20.81 -43.08
CA THR A 597 -6.18 20.30 -44.46
C THR A 597 -5.46 18.95 -44.51
N VAL A 598 -6.18 17.87 -44.79
CA VAL A 598 -5.64 16.50 -44.83
C VAL A 598 -5.80 15.93 -46.23
N THR A 599 -4.72 15.42 -46.82
CA THR A 599 -4.71 14.78 -48.14
C THR A 599 -4.09 13.39 -48.05
N SER A 600 -4.80 12.35 -48.49
CA SER A 600 -4.26 10.98 -48.59
C SER A 600 -3.76 10.66 -50.00
N GLY A 601 -2.98 9.57 -50.10
CA GLY A 601 -2.46 9.06 -51.36
C GLY A 601 -3.53 8.59 -52.35
N SER A 602 -3.14 8.43 -53.62
CA SER A 602 -4.06 8.04 -54.69
C SER A 602 -4.70 6.65 -54.46
N GLY A 603 -6.03 6.58 -54.38
CA GLY A 603 -6.80 5.37 -54.11
C GLY A 603 -6.76 4.89 -52.65
N LEU A 604 -6.28 5.73 -51.72
CA LEU A 604 -6.11 5.39 -50.30
C LEU A 604 -7.00 6.25 -49.41
N ASP A 605 -7.29 5.73 -48.23
CA ASP A 605 -8.33 6.25 -47.36
C ASP A 605 -7.79 7.30 -46.36
N VAL A 606 -8.73 7.97 -45.71
CA VAL A 606 -8.51 8.66 -44.43
C VAL A 606 -9.41 7.95 -43.42
N SER A 607 -8.85 7.43 -42.32
CA SER A 607 -9.59 6.68 -41.30
C SER A 607 -9.50 7.36 -39.94
N LEU A 608 -10.65 7.53 -39.29
CA LEU A 608 -10.76 7.98 -37.91
C LEU A 608 -11.52 6.90 -37.12
N ALA A 609 -10.89 6.29 -36.12
CA ALA A 609 -11.55 5.31 -35.26
C ALA A 609 -11.46 5.71 -33.80
N ALA A 610 -12.62 5.87 -33.15
CA ALA A 610 -12.77 6.04 -31.71
C ALA A 610 -13.50 4.81 -31.15
N VAL A 611 -12.82 4.00 -30.34
CA VAL A 611 -13.35 2.73 -29.83
C VAL A 611 -13.20 2.64 -28.31
N ASP A 612 -14.29 2.37 -27.60
CA ASP A 612 -14.27 2.02 -26.17
C ASP A 612 -14.78 0.59 -25.94
N SER A 613 -13.97 -0.24 -25.30
CA SER A 613 -14.27 -1.64 -24.97
C SER A 613 -14.26 -1.91 -23.47
N SER A 614 -14.90 -1.04 -22.69
CA SER A 614 -14.89 -1.10 -21.23
C SER A 614 -15.65 -2.31 -20.65
N THR A 615 -15.11 -2.97 -19.63
CA THR A 615 -15.70 -4.16 -18.99
C THR A 615 -15.67 -4.05 -17.47
N ILE A 616 -16.79 -4.36 -16.82
CA ILE A 616 -16.88 -4.48 -15.35
C ILE A 616 -17.37 -5.88 -14.96
N ALA A 617 -16.65 -6.55 -14.07
CA ALA A 617 -17.07 -7.78 -13.40
C ALA A 617 -17.03 -7.60 -11.87
N ALA A 618 -18.19 -7.70 -11.22
CA ALA A 618 -18.33 -7.35 -9.80
C ALA A 618 -19.12 -8.38 -8.98
N ASN A 619 -18.48 -8.90 -7.93
CA ASN A 619 -18.99 -9.99 -7.12
C ASN A 619 -19.05 -9.61 -5.66
N ALA A 620 -20.16 -9.91 -5.01
CA ALA A 620 -20.31 -9.76 -3.57
C ALA A 620 -20.96 -11.00 -2.94
N GLY A 621 -20.41 -11.49 -1.83
CA GLY A 621 -20.87 -12.72 -1.19
C GLY A 621 -20.85 -12.62 0.32
N ILE A 622 -21.92 -13.04 0.99
CA ILE A 622 -21.91 -13.18 2.46
C ILE A 622 -22.37 -14.54 2.96
N LEU A 623 -21.83 -14.94 4.12
CA LEU A 623 -22.31 -16.05 4.94
C LEU A 623 -22.33 -15.65 6.41
N SER A 624 -23.51 -15.64 7.04
CA SER A 624 -23.69 -15.26 8.45
C SER A 624 -24.42 -16.35 9.23
N ILE A 625 -23.75 -16.96 10.22
CA ILE A 625 -24.31 -18.08 11.01
C ILE A 625 -24.31 -17.73 12.50
N ALA A 626 -25.45 -17.88 13.17
CA ALA A 626 -25.58 -17.70 14.63
C ALA A 626 -26.21 -18.92 15.30
N VAL A 627 -25.61 -19.41 16.39
CA VAL A 627 -26.11 -20.57 17.14
C VAL A 627 -26.20 -20.29 18.64
N GLY A 628 -27.41 -20.32 19.19
CA GLY A 628 -27.69 -20.16 20.62
C GLY A 628 -28.09 -21.48 21.28
N LEU A 629 -27.49 -21.85 22.41
CA LEU A 629 -27.80 -23.08 23.14
C LEU A 629 -27.96 -22.78 24.64
N GLY A 630 -29.08 -23.19 25.24
CA GLY A 630 -29.31 -23.11 26.69
C GLY A 630 -30.79 -23.08 27.05
N SER A 631 -31.14 -23.14 28.35
CA SER A 631 -32.55 -23.20 28.81
C SER A 631 -33.46 -22.09 28.24
N LYS A 632 -32.85 -20.96 27.89
CA LYS A 632 -33.38 -19.93 27.01
C LYS A 632 -32.32 -19.67 25.95
N ALA A 633 -32.66 -19.84 24.68
CA ALA A 633 -31.75 -19.60 23.57
C ALA A 633 -32.25 -18.47 22.67
N LEU A 634 -31.32 -17.62 22.24
CA LEU A 634 -31.57 -16.62 21.20
C LEU A 634 -30.46 -16.73 20.14
N ALA A 635 -30.86 -16.80 18.88
CA ALA A 635 -29.94 -16.69 17.76
C ALA A 635 -30.52 -15.69 16.75
N ALA A 636 -29.71 -14.73 16.32
CA ALA A 636 -30.06 -13.78 15.27
C ALA A 636 -28.92 -13.70 14.25
N SER A 637 -29.27 -13.73 12.97
CA SER A 637 -28.32 -13.56 11.87
C SER A 637 -28.88 -12.57 10.87
N LEU A 638 -28.03 -11.64 10.43
CA LEU A 638 -28.32 -10.65 9.40
C LEU A 638 -27.16 -10.60 8.41
N GLY A 639 -27.46 -10.27 7.17
CA GLY A 639 -26.42 -9.86 6.23
C GLY A 639 -26.97 -9.38 4.90
N ALA A 640 -26.15 -8.62 4.19
CA ALA A 640 -26.46 -8.08 2.88
C ALA A 640 -25.20 -8.07 2.00
N SER A 641 -25.39 -8.30 0.71
CA SER A 641 -24.38 -8.12 -0.32
C SER A 641 -24.90 -7.16 -1.40
N VAL A 642 -24.05 -6.24 -1.86
CA VAL A 642 -24.40 -5.20 -2.83
C VAL A 642 -23.30 -5.07 -3.88
N ALA A 643 -23.66 -4.92 -5.14
CA ALA A 643 -22.75 -4.58 -6.23
C ALA A 643 -23.38 -3.48 -7.08
N ILE A 644 -22.67 -2.35 -7.25
CA ILE A 644 -23.10 -1.18 -8.03
C ILE A 644 -22.06 -0.96 -9.12
N ASN A 645 -22.48 -0.94 -10.38
CA ASN A 645 -21.59 -0.79 -11.52
C ASN A 645 -22.13 0.27 -12.48
N SER A 646 -21.27 1.15 -12.99
CA SER A 646 -21.62 2.18 -13.95
C SER A 646 -20.53 2.34 -14.99
N VAL A 647 -20.93 2.44 -16.26
CA VAL A 647 -20.05 2.84 -17.37
C VAL A 647 -20.68 4.07 -18.02
N THR A 648 -19.97 5.18 -18.01
CA THR A 648 -20.33 6.46 -18.65
C THR A 648 -19.23 6.90 -19.60
N GLY A 649 -19.52 7.88 -20.45
CA GLY A 649 -18.54 8.35 -21.41
C GLY A 649 -19.11 8.99 -22.67
N GLY A 650 -18.22 9.53 -23.50
CA GLY A 650 -18.52 10.06 -24.83
C GLY A 650 -17.52 9.52 -25.85
N ILE A 651 -18.02 8.99 -26.97
CA ILE A 651 -17.18 8.47 -28.06
C ILE A 651 -17.48 9.28 -29.31
N ARG A 652 -16.44 9.86 -29.91
CA ARG A 652 -16.58 10.74 -31.08
C ARG A 652 -15.51 10.44 -32.12
N ALA A 653 -15.95 10.23 -33.35
CA ALA A 653 -15.11 10.36 -34.54
C ALA A 653 -15.66 11.54 -35.35
N TYR A 654 -14.87 12.59 -35.59
CA TYR A 654 -15.38 13.83 -36.20
C TYR A 654 -14.36 14.52 -37.12
N ALA A 655 -14.89 15.33 -38.04
CA ALA A 655 -14.13 16.28 -38.85
C ALA A 655 -14.86 17.63 -38.84
N GLU A 656 -14.21 18.68 -38.34
CA GLU A 656 -14.78 20.01 -38.12
C GLU A 656 -13.91 21.09 -38.76
N ASP A 657 -14.54 22.06 -39.45
CA ASP A 657 -13.87 23.18 -40.12
C ASP A 657 -12.63 22.79 -40.96
N SER A 658 -12.66 21.59 -41.55
CA SER A 658 -11.51 20.95 -42.21
C SER A 658 -11.76 20.62 -43.67
N THR A 659 -10.68 20.59 -44.46
CA THR A 659 -10.69 20.13 -45.86
C THR A 659 -10.00 18.78 -45.95
N ILE A 660 -10.77 17.71 -46.21
CA ILE A 660 -10.23 16.36 -46.38
C ILE A 660 -10.29 15.98 -47.87
N THR A 661 -9.13 15.68 -48.45
CA THR A 661 -8.99 15.17 -49.82
C THR A 661 -8.55 13.71 -49.76
N SER A 662 -9.52 12.80 -49.88
CA SER A 662 -9.28 11.36 -50.01
C SER A 662 -9.70 10.86 -51.38
N SER A 663 -8.87 10.02 -51.99
CA SER A 663 -9.13 9.45 -53.32
C SER A 663 -9.54 7.97 -53.29
N GLY A 664 -9.44 7.32 -52.13
CA GLY A 664 -10.18 6.12 -51.78
C GLY A 664 -11.52 6.49 -51.14
N GLY A 665 -11.57 6.51 -49.81
CA GLY A 665 -12.72 6.89 -49.00
C GLY A 665 -12.35 7.62 -47.69
N LEU A 666 -13.37 8.05 -46.97
CA LEU A 666 -13.26 8.57 -45.60
C LEU A 666 -14.02 7.60 -44.71
N ASP A 667 -13.32 6.92 -43.80
CA ASP A 667 -13.93 6.07 -42.77
C ASP A 667 -13.90 6.79 -41.42
N MET A 668 -15.04 6.78 -40.73
CA MET A 668 -15.22 7.43 -39.44
C MET A 668 -16.06 6.53 -38.55
N THR A 669 -15.40 5.88 -37.60
CA THR A 669 -16.02 4.88 -36.73
C THR A 669 -15.97 5.36 -35.28
N ALA A 670 -17.14 5.47 -34.65
CA ALA A 670 -17.28 5.65 -33.21
C ALA A 670 -18.03 4.44 -32.65
N GLU A 671 -17.34 3.60 -31.86
CA GLU A 671 -17.87 2.31 -31.41
C GLU A 671 -17.76 2.12 -29.89
N SER A 672 -18.86 1.73 -29.24
CA SER A 672 -18.90 1.35 -27.82
C SER A 672 -19.23 -0.14 -27.66
N LYS A 673 -18.37 -0.88 -26.94
CA LYS A 673 -18.50 -2.32 -26.64
C LYS A 673 -18.63 -2.60 -25.14
N ALA A 674 -19.21 -1.67 -24.38
CA ALA A 674 -19.25 -1.77 -22.92
C ALA A 674 -19.99 -3.02 -22.41
N THR A 675 -19.41 -3.73 -21.43
CA THR A 675 -20.03 -4.90 -20.78
C THR A 675 -20.02 -4.79 -19.25
N ILE A 676 -21.11 -5.21 -18.61
CA ILE A 676 -21.23 -5.26 -17.15
C ILE A 676 -21.75 -6.64 -16.74
N TRP A 677 -21.05 -7.28 -15.81
CA TRP A 677 -21.50 -8.46 -15.10
C TRP A 677 -21.46 -8.23 -13.59
N ALA A 678 -22.53 -8.64 -12.90
CA ALA A 678 -22.64 -8.49 -11.46
C ALA A 678 -23.31 -9.70 -10.83
N MET A 679 -22.78 -10.15 -9.69
CA MET A 679 -23.38 -11.22 -8.90
C MET A 679 -23.31 -10.94 -7.41
N THR A 680 -24.46 -10.97 -6.74
CA THR A 680 -24.55 -10.86 -5.28
C THR A 680 -25.16 -12.14 -4.69
N LEU A 681 -24.49 -12.75 -3.72
CA LEU A 681 -24.94 -13.95 -3.01
C LEU A 681 -25.00 -13.67 -1.51
N ALA A 682 -26.03 -14.17 -0.84
CA ALA A 682 -26.19 -14.01 0.60
C ALA A 682 -26.77 -15.27 1.24
N GLY A 683 -26.05 -15.82 2.22
CA GLY A 683 -26.52 -16.89 3.10
C GLY A 683 -26.61 -16.42 4.55
N VAL A 684 -27.77 -16.54 5.17
CA VAL A 684 -27.96 -16.25 6.60
C VAL A 684 -28.63 -17.44 7.28
N GLY A 685 -28.15 -17.80 8.47
CA GLY A 685 -28.70 -18.89 9.27
C GLY A 685 -28.63 -18.58 10.76
N ALA A 686 -29.74 -18.81 11.46
CA ALA A 686 -29.81 -18.67 12.92
C ALA A 686 -30.55 -19.87 13.52
N GLY A 687 -29.98 -20.47 14.57
CA GLY A 687 -30.57 -21.64 15.24
C GLY A 687 -30.43 -21.58 16.75
N GLY A 688 -31.54 -21.74 17.47
CA GLY A 688 -31.59 -21.77 18.93
C GLY A 688 -32.11 -23.11 19.46
N LYS A 689 -31.47 -23.67 20.50
CA LYS A 689 -32.02 -24.81 21.27
C LYS A 689 -32.24 -24.44 22.73
N GLY A 690 -33.52 -24.32 23.09
CA GLY A 690 -34.06 -24.04 24.42
C GLY A 690 -34.14 -25.26 25.31
#